data_AF-A0A0S4IVQ2-F1
#
_entry.id   AF-A0A0S4IVQ2-F1
#
_cell.length_a   1.000
_cell.length_b   1.000
_cell.length_c   1.000
_cell.angle_alpha   90.00
_cell.angle_beta   90.00
_cell.angle_gamma   90.00
#
_symmetry.space_group_name_H-M   'P 1'
#
loop_
_entity.id
_entity.type
_entity.pdbx_description
1 polymer ?
#
loop_
_entity_poly.entity_id
_entity_poly.type
_entity_poly.pdbx_seq_one_letter_code
_entity_poly.pdbx_strand_id
1 'polypeptide(L)'
;MSDQQQVAASPEEEKLVHPVMVRFLYGQYANLFKFALWWTSLAPLTFALFDADPTAIGVGRIVYNVALCVMSPIGGIVCERVHPRKVLLGAASVRFGIWCVLVPLTWVLFDSSWVVTSQSAIWVLFNLFLVFDGASVALSTVLDIDLCGVDIIAGRFGFEVTDHHRNQFNGRQELFFAACFVLFAPGMAFLGLAIHKGFQHLNDSVPSNALEAGTLMGIFFVTFLVATALQFYFFSSLPDDAPAPAGQEESKNNDAASQLSMGEHALNDSASGNGEAPPQEEGPPPSGWEAAKSVPADLLEALKLIWSHPPILFRLIFLGLEIAFEDAAIVVVASQMGITLPWLGDNDSVTGNVWTSVGVAAGKFGGAIASFLMIKYYVPPEEPKKFFPVFVLILLSCTVMFVFPATVDAYENGSISANSARALYLLAFFVYFFLSTLPKLGLMCLFQSMVSQVENGPRIFGFIAIVATTFDALVVMGLSVIFVKQSNIKDALWITAFVYLAHGVLELIVGPLLVLRPLQSIAQSSSPSASSEETRLTSDVGSPARKEAVEDNDALEGTGTYTQRSASVMVKPHEDHTDGAVTVGSMARSHRAAHLSISHTASVGIVTRRKQSNMEPSTDRHSTSIPVGNSPRYDREESPRGLGTSLSGGGSVVASYTRKGSRLAK
;
A
#
# COMPACT_ATOMS: atom_id res chain seq x y z
N MET A 1 13.14 26.38 -25.36
CA MET A 1 13.25 25.02 -24.81
C MET A 1 14.67 24.56 -25.09
N SER A 2 15.52 24.55 -24.07
CA SER A 2 16.84 23.92 -24.16
C SER A 2 16.66 22.42 -24.02
N ASP A 3 17.38 21.64 -24.84
CA ASP A 3 17.55 20.22 -24.58
C ASP A 3 18.28 20.04 -23.24
N GLN A 4 17.51 19.85 -22.17
CA GLN A 4 18.01 19.11 -21.01
C GLN A 4 18.19 17.68 -21.48
N GLN A 5 19.31 17.47 -22.16
CA GLN A 5 19.85 16.18 -22.52
C GLN A 5 19.93 15.40 -21.20
N GLN A 6 18.99 14.47 -20.99
CA GLN A 6 19.11 13.48 -19.93
C GLN A 6 20.45 12.81 -20.18
N VAL A 7 21.44 13.17 -19.36
CA VAL A 7 22.72 12.48 -19.32
C VAL A 7 22.35 11.07 -18.87
N ALA A 8 22.24 10.17 -19.84
CA ALA A 8 21.99 8.77 -19.56
C ALA A 8 23.11 8.35 -18.61
N ALA A 9 22.73 8.02 -17.36
CA ALA A 9 23.67 7.63 -16.32
C ALA A 9 24.64 6.63 -16.92
N SER A 10 25.94 6.86 -16.71
CA SER A 10 26.95 6.05 -17.37
C SER A 10 26.70 4.56 -17.04
N PRO A 11 26.96 3.62 -17.96
CA PRO A 11 26.81 2.18 -17.66
C PRO A 11 27.68 1.66 -16.50
N GLU A 12 28.51 2.53 -15.91
CA GLU A 12 29.28 2.29 -14.68
C GLU A 12 28.59 2.82 -13.41
N GLU A 13 27.81 3.90 -13.48
CA GLU A 13 26.95 4.34 -12.36
C GLU A 13 25.83 3.33 -12.07
N GLU A 14 25.32 2.61 -13.08
CA GLU A 14 24.35 1.52 -12.88
C GLU A 14 24.94 0.30 -12.14
N LYS A 15 26.28 0.20 -12.02
CA LYS A 15 26.99 -0.99 -11.52
C LYS A 15 27.27 -1.07 -10.03
N LEU A 16 26.98 -0.02 -9.24
CA LEU A 16 27.33 -0.02 -7.80
C LEU A 16 26.13 0.10 -6.83
N VAL A 17 25.02 -0.58 -7.15
CA VAL A 17 24.05 -0.95 -6.09
C VAL A 17 24.74 -1.91 -5.12
N HIS A 18 25.09 -1.42 -3.93
CA HIS A 18 25.86 -2.18 -2.94
C HIS A 18 25.21 -3.57 -2.66
N PRO A 19 25.98 -4.67 -2.51
CA PRO A 19 25.42 -6.02 -2.37
C PRO A 19 24.40 -6.18 -1.23
N VAL A 20 24.52 -5.38 -0.17
CA VAL A 20 23.55 -5.30 0.93
C VAL A 20 22.18 -4.81 0.44
N MET A 21 22.15 -3.76 -0.40
CA MET A 21 20.92 -3.21 -0.96
C MET A 21 20.25 -4.17 -1.95
N VAL A 22 21.05 -4.89 -2.74
CA VAL A 22 20.53 -5.95 -3.62
C VAL A 22 19.87 -7.07 -2.81
N ARG A 23 20.50 -7.51 -1.71
CA ARG A 23 19.92 -8.51 -0.79
C ARG A 23 18.65 -8.01 -0.12
N PHE A 24 18.64 -6.77 0.37
CA PHE A 24 17.48 -6.11 0.95
C PHE A 24 16.30 -6.05 -0.05
N LEU A 25 16.56 -5.63 -1.29
CA LEU A 25 15.55 -5.59 -2.37
C LEU A 25 14.93 -6.97 -2.64
N TYR A 26 15.74 -8.03 -2.78
CA TYR A 26 15.21 -9.37 -3.02
C TYR A 26 14.47 -9.96 -1.81
N GLY A 27 14.90 -9.65 -0.58
CA GLY A 27 14.14 -9.98 0.63
C GLY A 27 12.80 -9.23 0.70
N GLN A 28 12.74 -8.00 0.19
CA GLN A 28 11.49 -7.26 0.07
C GLN A 28 10.59 -7.84 -1.04
N TYR A 29 11.12 -8.21 -2.20
CA TYR A 29 10.33 -8.93 -3.23
C TYR A 29 9.70 -10.23 -2.69
N ALA A 30 10.43 -10.98 -1.87
CA ALA A 30 9.88 -12.15 -1.17
C ALA A 30 8.74 -11.77 -0.20
N ASN A 31 8.79 -10.58 0.42
CA ASN A 31 7.70 -10.04 1.24
C ASN A 31 6.44 -9.75 0.40
N LEU A 32 6.61 -9.15 -0.78
CA LEU A 32 5.52 -8.72 -1.65
C LEU A 32 4.64 -9.87 -2.15
N PHE A 33 5.18 -11.07 -2.35
CA PHE A 33 4.37 -12.26 -2.64
C PHE A 33 3.36 -12.58 -1.52
N LYS A 34 3.79 -12.47 -0.25
CA LYS A 34 2.90 -12.69 0.91
C LYS A 34 1.85 -11.60 1.00
N PHE A 35 2.22 -10.33 0.79
CA PHE A 35 1.26 -9.22 0.81
C PHE A 35 0.23 -9.36 -0.30
N ALA A 36 0.64 -9.67 -1.53
CA ALA A 36 -0.29 -9.87 -2.65
C ALA A 36 -1.32 -10.97 -2.36
N LEU A 37 -0.87 -12.13 -1.84
CA LEU A 37 -1.80 -13.19 -1.45
C LEU A 37 -2.68 -12.80 -0.24
N TRP A 38 -2.10 -12.20 0.80
CA TRP A 38 -2.85 -11.80 2.00
C TRP A 38 -3.95 -10.81 1.64
N TRP A 39 -3.66 -9.79 0.83
CA TRP A 39 -4.60 -8.74 0.44
C TRP A 39 -5.78 -9.28 -0.38
N THR A 40 -5.56 -10.22 -1.30
CA THR A 40 -6.66 -10.81 -2.08
C THR A 40 -7.39 -11.95 -1.37
N SER A 41 -6.66 -12.76 -0.59
CA SER A 41 -7.13 -14.09 -0.16
C SER A 41 -7.44 -14.20 1.33
N LEU A 42 -7.09 -13.22 2.19
CA LEU A 42 -7.41 -13.28 3.63
C LEU A 42 -8.92 -13.30 3.87
N ALA A 43 -9.67 -12.48 3.14
CA ALA A 43 -11.11 -12.38 3.33
C ALA A 43 -11.85 -13.65 2.88
N PRO A 44 -11.57 -14.22 1.69
CA PRO A 44 -12.04 -15.55 1.33
C PRO A 44 -11.67 -16.64 2.35
N LEU A 45 -10.42 -16.65 2.82
CA LEU A 45 -9.97 -17.61 3.83
C LEU A 45 -10.75 -17.45 5.15
N THR A 46 -10.95 -16.22 5.61
CA THR A 46 -11.72 -15.91 6.82
C THR A 46 -13.18 -16.34 6.66
N PHE A 47 -13.78 -16.10 5.50
CA PHE A 47 -15.15 -16.53 5.18
C PHE A 47 -15.28 -18.05 5.22
N ALA A 48 -14.32 -18.79 4.65
CA ALA A 48 -14.28 -20.25 4.66
C ALA A 48 -14.09 -20.83 6.07
N LEU A 49 -13.22 -20.23 6.89
CA LEU A 49 -12.91 -20.69 8.25
C LEU A 49 -14.07 -20.51 9.25
N PHE A 50 -14.98 -19.57 8.98
CA PHE A 50 -16.07 -19.21 9.91
C PHE A 50 -17.44 -19.34 9.26
N ASP A 51 -17.65 -20.47 8.56
CA ASP A 51 -18.95 -20.92 8.04
C ASP A 51 -19.73 -19.85 7.26
N ALA A 52 -19.02 -19.15 6.35
CA ALA A 52 -19.58 -18.12 5.50
C ALA A 52 -20.17 -16.89 6.25
N ASP A 53 -19.67 -16.57 7.46
CA ASP A 53 -20.03 -15.34 8.18
C ASP A 53 -19.28 -14.10 7.63
N PRO A 54 -19.97 -13.11 7.01
CA PRO A 54 -19.34 -11.88 6.55
C PRO A 54 -18.83 -10.99 7.71
N THR A 55 -19.38 -11.17 8.92
CA THR A 55 -18.97 -10.45 10.13
C THR A 55 -17.53 -10.78 10.50
N ALA A 56 -17.13 -12.05 10.32
CA ALA A 56 -15.78 -12.52 10.58
C ALA A 56 -14.73 -11.75 9.74
N ILE A 57 -15.02 -11.53 8.46
CA ILE A 57 -14.17 -10.74 7.56
C ILE A 57 -13.95 -9.32 8.14
N GLY A 58 -15.03 -8.64 8.51
CA GLY A 58 -14.97 -7.27 9.01
C GLY A 58 -14.25 -7.15 10.35
N VAL A 59 -14.60 -8.00 11.32
CA VAL A 59 -13.97 -7.96 12.65
C VAL A 59 -12.50 -8.36 12.61
N GLY A 60 -12.13 -9.36 11.80
CA GLY A 60 -10.72 -9.73 11.62
C GLY A 60 -9.86 -8.57 11.11
N ARG A 61 -10.38 -7.80 10.13
CA ARG A 61 -9.73 -6.57 9.66
C ARG A 61 -9.66 -5.49 10.73
N ILE A 62 -10.73 -5.27 11.49
CA ILE A 62 -10.74 -4.27 12.58
C ILE A 62 -9.63 -4.61 13.59
N VAL A 63 -9.54 -5.88 14.01
CA VAL A 63 -8.53 -6.34 14.99
C VAL A 63 -7.10 -6.22 14.45
N TYR A 64 -6.85 -6.67 13.21
CA TYR A 64 -5.56 -6.53 12.55
C TYR A 64 -5.12 -5.06 12.45
N ASN A 65 -6.02 -4.17 12.01
CA ASN A 65 -5.70 -2.76 11.78
C ASN A 65 -5.55 -1.96 13.07
N VAL A 66 -6.29 -2.29 14.13
CA VAL A 66 -6.03 -1.74 15.48
C VAL A 66 -4.62 -2.12 15.94
N ALA A 67 -4.19 -3.36 15.74
CA ALA A 67 -2.83 -3.78 16.08
C ALA A 67 -1.78 -3.05 15.22
N LEU A 68 -1.99 -2.94 13.91
CA LEU A 68 -1.14 -2.19 12.99
C LEU A 68 -0.97 -0.74 13.47
N CYS A 69 -2.08 -0.01 13.65
CA CYS A 69 -2.09 1.38 14.08
C CYS A 69 -1.40 1.62 15.43
N VAL A 70 -1.61 0.74 16.42
CA VAL A 70 -0.98 0.86 17.75
C VAL A 70 0.52 0.54 17.70
N MET A 71 0.93 -0.37 16.82
CA MET A 71 2.31 -0.85 16.76
C MET A 71 3.20 -0.05 15.80
N SER A 72 2.65 0.68 14.81
CA SER A 72 3.47 1.47 13.88
C SER A 72 4.39 2.49 14.56
N PRO A 73 3.96 3.28 15.58
CA PRO A 73 4.86 4.16 16.32
C PRO A 73 6.00 3.41 17.02
N ILE A 74 5.74 2.19 17.49
CA ILE A 74 6.73 1.34 18.13
C ILE A 74 7.70 0.79 17.09
N GLY A 75 7.21 0.40 15.90
CA GLY A 75 8.02 -0.01 14.75
C GLY A 75 9.06 1.01 14.36
N GLY A 76 8.67 2.30 14.26
CA GLY A 76 9.57 3.41 13.91
C GLY A 76 10.87 3.36 14.71
N ILE A 77 10.71 3.18 16.02
CA ILE A 77 11.79 3.35 17.00
C ILE A 77 12.52 2.03 17.27
N VAL A 78 11.83 0.90 17.09
CA VAL A 78 12.49 -0.41 17.02
C VAL A 78 13.49 -0.42 15.86
N CYS A 79 13.16 0.12 14.69
CA CYS A 79 14.04 0.18 13.53
C CYS A 79 15.24 1.11 13.70
N GLU A 80 15.13 2.19 14.49
CA GLU A 80 16.27 3.06 14.81
C GLU A 80 17.36 2.36 15.63
N ARG A 81 17.00 1.37 16.46
CA ARG A 81 17.84 0.85 17.54
C ARG A 81 18.16 -0.63 17.42
N VAL A 82 17.23 -1.41 16.88
CA VAL A 82 17.42 -2.82 16.58
C VAL A 82 17.92 -2.91 15.15
N HIS A 83 19.06 -3.59 14.97
CA HIS A 83 19.67 -3.77 13.66
C HIS A 83 18.63 -4.28 12.63
N PRO A 84 18.45 -3.63 11.45
CA PRO A 84 17.35 -3.92 10.53
C PRO A 84 17.17 -5.40 10.16
N ARG A 85 18.26 -6.16 10.01
CA ARG A 85 18.24 -7.62 9.84
C ARG A 85 17.42 -8.33 10.91
N LYS A 86 17.56 -7.96 12.18
CA LYS A 86 16.85 -8.59 13.31
C LYS A 86 15.37 -8.24 13.29
N VAL A 87 15.00 -7.02 12.89
CA VAL A 87 13.60 -6.60 12.71
C VAL A 87 12.94 -7.39 11.58
N LEU A 88 13.56 -7.40 10.39
CA LEU A 88 13.04 -8.09 9.20
C LEU A 88 12.93 -9.61 9.40
N LEU A 89 13.97 -10.25 9.97
CA LEU A 89 13.95 -11.68 10.29
C LEU A 89 12.94 -12.00 11.41
N GLY A 90 12.82 -11.13 12.42
CA GLY A 90 11.86 -11.29 13.51
C GLY A 90 10.42 -11.23 13.00
N ALA A 91 10.09 -10.21 12.20
CA ALA A 91 8.79 -10.06 11.58
C ALA A 91 8.46 -11.28 10.68
N ALA A 92 9.39 -11.67 9.81
CA ALA A 92 9.24 -12.87 8.97
C ALA A 92 9.02 -14.15 9.82
N SER A 93 9.73 -14.31 10.93
CA SER A 93 9.58 -15.45 11.85
C SER A 93 8.21 -15.49 12.51
N VAL A 94 7.67 -14.35 12.94
CA VAL A 94 6.31 -14.27 13.52
C VAL A 94 5.25 -14.64 12.47
N ARG A 95 5.35 -14.09 11.25
CA ARG A 95 4.39 -14.40 10.18
C ARG A 95 4.48 -15.87 9.74
N PHE A 96 5.67 -16.46 9.72
CA PHE A 96 5.85 -17.90 9.51
C PHE A 96 5.21 -18.73 10.62
N GLY A 97 5.45 -18.38 11.89
CA GLY A 97 4.82 -19.05 13.03
C GLY A 97 3.29 -19.01 12.94
N ILE A 98 2.71 -17.87 12.56
CA ILE A 98 1.26 -17.72 12.37
C ILE A 98 0.77 -18.57 11.19
N TRP A 99 1.21 -18.27 9.97
CA TRP A 99 0.60 -18.80 8.74
C TRP A 99 1.06 -20.21 8.36
N CYS A 100 2.24 -20.65 8.82
CA CYS A 100 2.75 -22.00 8.53
C CYS A 100 2.58 -22.98 9.70
N VAL A 101 2.30 -22.52 10.92
CA VAL A 101 2.16 -23.41 12.09
C VAL A 101 0.85 -23.19 12.83
N LEU A 102 0.63 -22.02 13.42
CA LEU A 102 -0.46 -21.79 14.37
C LEU A 102 -1.85 -21.83 13.73
N VAL A 103 -2.03 -21.18 12.58
CA VAL A 103 -3.33 -21.16 11.88
C VAL A 103 -3.66 -22.55 11.29
N PRO A 104 -2.77 -23.24 10.55
CA PRO A 104 -3.04 -24.61 10.08
C PRO A 104 -3.28 -25.60 11.23
N LEU A 105 -2.52 -25.51 12.33
CA LEU A 105 -2.72 -26.37 13.51
C LEU A 105 -4.08 -26.10 14.18
N THR A 106 -4.49 -24.83 14.27
CA THR A 106 -5.80 -24.43 14.80
C THR A 106 -6.95 -24.89 13.90
N TRP A 107 -6.74 -24.97 12.58
CA TRP A 107 -7.73 -25.56 11.69
C TRP A 107 -7.84 -27.09 11.92
N VAL A 108 -6.73 -27.82 11.88
CA VAL A 108 -6.72 -29.29 12.04
C VAL A 108 -7.24 -29.75 13.42
N LEU A 109 -6.85 -29.09 14.52
CA LEU A 109 -7.23 -29.50 15.87
C LEU A 109 -8.73 -29.32 16.20
N PHE A 110 -9.45 -28.55 15.39
CA PHE A 110 -10.85 -28.20 15.66
C PHE A 110 -11.81 -28.70 14.56
N ASP A 111 -11.34 -28.85 13.31
CA ASP A 111 -12.06 -29.59 12.25
C ASP A 111 -12.08 -31.10 12.56
N SER A 112 -10.96 -31.64 13.05
CA SER A 112 -10.98 -32.96 13.67
C SER A 112 -11.79 -32.90 14.97
N SER A 113 -12.80 -33.77 15.09
CA SER A 113 -13.74 -33.86 16.22
C SER A 113 -13.12 -34.31 17.57
N TRP A 114 -11.80 -34.15 17.69
CA TRP A 114 -10.95 -34.56 18.81
C TRP A 114 -11.02 -33.58 19.99
N VAL A 115 -11.27 -32.29 19.73
CA VAL A 115 -11.40 -31.27 20.77
C VAL A 115 -12.73 -30.56 20.63
N VAL A 116 -13.66 -30.83 21.55
CA VAL A 116 -14.96 -30.13 21.64
C VAL A 116 -14.72 -28.71 22.17
N THR A 117 -14.22 -27.85 21.29
CA THR A 117 -14.02 -26.43 21.55
C THR A 117 -15.09 -25.63 20.82
N SER A 118 -15.62 -24.59 21.46
CA SER A 118 -16.63 -23.74 20.82
C SER A 118 -16.02 -22.98 19.63
N GLN A 119 -16.82 -22.74 18.58
CA GLN A 119 -16.45 -21.90 17.44
C GLN A 119 -15.91 -20.52 17.89
N SER A 120 -16.46 -19.99 18.99
CA SER A 120 -16.01 -18.76 19.64
C SER A 120 -14.55 -18.81 20.12
N ALA A 121 -14.01 -19.97 20.48
CA ALA A 121 -12.61 -20.13 20.89
C ALA A 121 -11.66 -20.08 19.69
N ILE A 122 -12.02 -20.73 18.57
CA ILE A 122 -11.29 -20.59 17.29
C ILE A 122 -11.30 -19.12 16.87
N TRP A 123 -12.47 -18.49 16.93
CA TRP A 123 -12.66 -17.10 16.58
C TRP A 123 -11.75 -16.16 17.39
N VAL A 124 -11.73 -16.29 18.72
CA VAL A 124 -10.84 -15.50 19.59
C VAL A 124 -9.36 -15.77 19.29
N LEU A 125 -8.98 -17.04 19.08
CA LEU A 125 -7.59 -17.43 18.82
C LEU A 125 -7.09 -16.92 17.45
N PHE A 126 -7.93 -16.99 16.41
CA PHE A 126 -7.63 -16.44 15.09
C PHE A 126 -7.47 -14.92 15.12
N ASN A 127 -8.35 -14.20 15.84
CA ASN A 127 -8.21 -12.76 16.03
C ASN A 127 -6.93 -12.41 16.81
N LEU A 128 -6.54 -13.20 17.81
CA LEU A 128 -5.26 -13.03 18.50
C LEU A 128 -4.07 -13.23 17.55
N PHE A 129 -4.13 -14.19 16.63
CA PHE A 129 -3.11 -14.32 15.58
C PHE A 129 -3.08 -13.11 14.64
N LEU A 130 -4.23 -12.54 14.27
CA LEU A 130 -4.28 -11.31 13.48
C LEU A 130 -3.70 -10.09 14.23
N VAL A 131 -3.84 -10.00 15.56
CA VAL A 131 -3.11 -8.98 16.36
C VAL A 131 -1.60 -9.14 16.20
N PHE A 132 -1.07 -10.36 16.31
CA PHE A 132 0.36 -10.61 16.15
C PHE A 132 0.85 -10.44 14.71
N ASP A 133 0.03 -10.75 13.70
CA ASP A 133 0.36 -10.51 12.28
C ASP A 133 0.42 -9.00 11.99
N GLY A 134 -0.57 -8.23 12.46
CA GLY A 134 -0.61 -6.76 12.31
C GLY A 134 0.53 -6.06 13.06
N ALA A 135 0.83 -6.50 14.29
CA ALA A 135 1.99 -6.04 15.03
C ALA A 135 3.32 -6.33 14.30
N SER A 136 3.45 -7.54 13.74
CA SER A 136 4.63 -7.95 12.97
C SER A 136 4.81 -7.12 11.69
N VAL A 137 3.71 -6.87 10.97
CA VAL A 137 3.72 -6.02 9.76
C VAL A 137 4.12 -4.59 10.10
N ALA A 138 3.55 -3.99 11.15
CA ALA A 138 3.92 -2.65 11.60
C ALA A 138 5.43 -2.49 11.90
N LEU A 139 6.08 -3.54 12.43
CA LEU A 139 7.53 -3.54 12.64
C LEU A 139 8.31 -3.64 11.32
N SER A 140 7.88 -4.46 10.36
CA SER A 140 8.58 -4.59 9.07
C SER A 140 8.38 -3.39 8.16
N THR A 141 7.21 -2.75 8.20
CA THR A 141 6.77 -1.78 7.18
C THR A 141 7.47 -0.42 7.29
N VAL A 142 8.05 -0.11 8.44
CA VAL A 142 9.02 0.99 8.61
C VAL A 142 10.31 0.77 7.80
N LEU A 143 10.60 -0.48 7.42
CA LEU A 143 11.74 -0.87 6.57
C LEU A 143 11.29 -1.29 5.16
N ASP A 144 10.05 -0.99 4.75
CA ASP A 144 9.63 -1.14 3.36
C ASP A 144 10.24 0.00 2.51
N ILE A 145 10.55 -0.30 1.24
CA ILE A 145 11.40 0.55 0.38
C ILE A 145 10.71 1.90 0.08
N ASP A 146 9.41 1.84 -0.21
CA ASP A 146 8.48 2.95 -0.39
C ASP A 146 8.22 3.79 0.87
N LEU A 147 8.61 3.28 2.04
CA LEU A 147 8.53 3.94 3.34
C LEU A 147 9.91 4.27 3.93
N CYS A 148 10.86 4.62 3.04
CA CYS A 148 12.22 5.09 3.37
C CYS A 148 13.14 4.01 3.98
N GLY A 149 12.81 2.73 3.84
CA GLY A 149 13.67 1.62 4.24
C GLY A 149 15.04 1.64 3.55
N VAL A 150 15.14 2.16 2.32
CA VAL A 150 16.42 2.36 1.61
C VAL A 150 17.34 3.30 2.38
N ASP A 151 16.83 4.45 2.84
CA ASP A 151 17.58 5.45 3.59
C ASP A 151 18.04 4.91 4.96
N ILE A 152 17.15 4.19 5.67
CA ILE A 152 17.46 3.59 6.97
C ILE A 152 18.55 2.53 6.85
N ILE A 153 18.45 1.64 5.85
CA ILE A 153 19.50 0.63 5.57
C ILE A 153 20.80 1.31 5.18
N ALA A 154 20.76 2.34 4.31
CA ALA A 154 21.95 3.02 3.83
C ALA A 154 22.72 3.74 4.94
N GLY A 155 22.02 4.54 5.75
CA GLY A 155 22.60 5.24 6.89
C GLY A 155 23.21 4.30 7.91
N ARG A 156 22.68 3.08 8.07
CA ARG A 156 23.26 2.05 8.95
C ARG A 156 24.49 1.33 8.39
N PHE A 157 24.71 1.32 7.08
CA PHE A 157 25.89 0.71 6.48
C PHE A 157 26.86 1.73 5.85
N GLY A 158 26.64 3.02 6.04
CA GLY A 158 27.53 4.10 5.57
C GLY A 158 27.44 4.40 4.07
N PHE A 159 26.29 4.16 3.43
CA PHE A 159 26.09 4.47 2.02
C PHE A 159 25.34 5.80 1.83
N GLU A 160 25.77 6.60 0.86
CA GLU A 160 25.02 7.77 0.41
C GLU A 160 23.88 7.35 -0.54
N VAL A 161 22.67 7.82 -0.26
CA VAL A 161 21.50 7.59 -1.10
C VAL A 161 21.16 8.88 -1.82
N THR A 162 21.31 8.87 -3.14
CA THR A 162 20.84 9.94 -4.03
C THR A 162 19.36 9.75 -4.36
N ASP A 163 18.68 10.81 -4.80
CA ASP A 163 17.28 10.69 -5.26
C ASP A 163 17.15 9.75 -6.47
N HIS A 164 18.20 9.59 -7.28
CA HIS A 164 18.24 8.59 -8.34
C HIS A 164 18.12 7.17 -7.77
N HIS A 165 18.85 6.86 -6.68
CA HIS A 165 18.72 5.57 -6.00
C HIS A 165 17.32 5.37 -5.42
N ARG A 166 16.75 6.37 -4.72
CA ARG A 166 15.38 6.29 -4.17
C ARG A 166 14.35 5.98 -5.27
N ASN A 167 14.39 6.73 -6.36
CA ASN A 167 13.50 6.54 -7.51
C ASN A 167 13.68 5.17 -8.19
N GLN A 168 14.93 4.71 -8.35
CA GLN A 168 15.22 3.40 -8.93
C GLN A 168 14.67 2.25 -8.06
N PHE A 169 14.83 2.33 -6.73
CA PHE A 169 14.34 1.32 -5.80
C PHE A 169 12.80 1.32 -5.71
N ASN A 170 12.18 2.49 -5.52
CA ASN A 170 10.72 2.62 -5.48
C ASN A 170 10.06 2.15 -6.77
N GLY A 171 10.59 2.56 -7.94
CA GLY A 171 10.06 2.13 -9.24
C GLY A 171 10.20 0.63 -9.49
N ARG A 172 11.29 0.01 -9.03
CA ARG A 172 11.50 -1.45 -9.09
C ARG A 172 10.57 -2.21 -8.15
N GLN A 173 10.38 -1.73 -6.92
CA GLN A 173 9.46 -2.32 -5.94
C GLN A 173 8.01 -2.23 -6.44
N GLU A 174 7.53 -1.06 -6.86
CA GLU A 174 6.15 -0.86 -7.30
C GLU A 174 5.84 -1.70 -8.55
N LEU A 175 6.77 -1.78 -9.52
CA LEU A 175 6.62 -2.65 -10.68
C LEU A 175 6.51 -4.14 -10.28
N PHE A 176 7.32 -4.59 -9.32
CA PHE A 176 7.26 -5.97 -8.82
C PHE A 176 5.97 -6.22 -8.03
N PHE A 177 5.55 -5.27 -7.21
CA PHE A 177 4.31 -5.34 -6.42
C PHE A 177 3.07 -5.41 -7.32
N ALA A 178 3.00 -4.57 -8.35
CA ALA A 178 1.99 -4.64 -9.39
C ALA A 178 2.02 -5.98 -10.11
N ALA A 179 3.20 -6.50 -10.48
CA ALA A 179 3.33 -7.82 -11.11
C ALA A 179 2.84 -8.97 -10.20
N CYS A 180 3.06 -8.89 -8.88
CA CYS A 180 2.51 -9.84 -7.92
C CYS A 180 0.96 -9.83 -7.91
N PHE A 181 0.32 -8.66 -7.98
CA PHE A 181 -1.14 -8.58 -8.06
C PHE A 181 -1.71 -8.95 -9.44
N VAL A 182 -1.01 -8.62 -10.53
CA VAL A 182 -1.50 -8.87 -11.90
C VAL A 182 -1.33 -10.34 -12.30
N LEU A 183 -0.25 -11.00 -11.86
CA LEU A 183 0.10 -12.36 -12.30
C LEU A 183 0.01 -13.39 -11.16
N PHE A 184 0.66 -13.13 -10.02
CA PHE A 184 0.82 -14.13 -8.97
C PHE A 184 -0.48 -14.39 -8.20
N ALA A 185 -1.14 -13.36 -7.68
CA ALA A 185 -2.37 -13.54 -6.89
C ALA A 185 -3.52 -14.23 -7.67
N PRO A 186 -3.83 -13.84 -8.94
CA PRO A 186 -4.77 -14.58 -9.77
C PRO A 186 -4.29 -16.01 -10.06
N GLY A 187 -3.00 -16.20 -10.35
CA GLY A 187 -2.42 -17.53 -10.59
C GLY A 187 -2.62 -18.48 -9.40
N MET A 188 -2.38 -18.00 -8.18
CA MET A 188 -2.60 -18.77 -6.95
C MET A 188 -4.09 -19.02 -6.69
N ALA A 189 -4.97 -18.06 -6.97
CA ALA A 189 -6.41 -18.25 -6.83
C ALA A 189 -6.96 -19.29 -7.82
N PHE A 190 -6.54 -19.25 -9.10
CA PHE A 190 -6.91 -20.27 -10.09
C PHE A 190 -6.32 -21.65 -9.78
N LEU A 191 -5.09 -21.72 -9.24
CA LEU A 191 -4.50 -22.96 -8.73
C LEU A 191 -5.36 -23.52 -7.58
N GLY A 192 -5.82 -22.66 -6.67
CA GLY A 192 -6.77 -23.02 -5.62
C GLY A 192 -8.07 -23.61 -6.17
N LEU A 193 -8.69 -22.95 -7.14
CA LEU A 193 -9.91 -23.44 -7.78
C LEU A 193 -9.71 -24.81 -8.46
N ALA A 194 -8.55 -25.03 -9.08
CA ALA A 194 -8.20 -26.32 -9.69
C ALA A 194 -7.99 -27.42 -8.63
N ILE A 195 -7.31 -27.12 -7.52
CA ILE A 195 -7.12 -28.02 -6.39
C ILE A 195 -8.47 -28.39 -5.76
N HIS A 196 -9.30 -27.39 -5.45
CA HIS A 196 -10.62 -27.58 -4.84
C HIS A 196 -11.50 -28.52 -5.69
N LYS A 197 -11.64 -28.23 -6.99
CA LYS A 197 -12.44 -29.07 -7.91
C LYS A 197 -11.85 -30.47 -8.10
N GLY A 198 -10.52 -30.60 -8.08
CA GLY A 198 -9.85 -31.90 -8.11
C GLY A 198 -10.16 -32.75 -6.87
N PHE A 199 -10.07 -32.17 -5.67
CA PHE A 199 -10.40 -32.87 -4.43
C PHE A 199 -11.89 -33.19 -4.30
N GLN A 200 -12.78 -32.28 -4.69
CA GLN A 200 -14.22 -32.51 -4.70
C GLN A 200 -14.55 -33.75 -5.55
N HIS A 201 -14.04 -33.80 -6.79
CA HIS A 201 -14.25 -34.95 -7.68
C HIS A 201 -13.66 -36.28 -7.17
N LEU A 202 -12.61 -36.22 -6.35
CA LEU A 202 -12.00 -37.41 -5.73
C LEU A 202 -12.72 -37.85 -4.45
N ASN A 203 -13.42 -36.95 -3.77
CA ASN A 203 -14.04 -37.23 -2.47
C ASN A 203 -15.25 -36.31 -2.18
N ASP A 204 -16.40 -36.64 -2.78
CA ASP A 204 -17.70 -35.99 -2.54
C ASP A 204 -18.18 -36.06 -1.06
N SER A 205 -17.48 -36.77 -0.16
CA SER A 205 -17.88 -36.89 1.26
C SER A 205 -17.31 -35.80 2.17
N VAL A 206 -16.38 -34.97 1.70
CA VAL A 206 -15.83 -33.84 2.48
C VAL A 206 -16.82 -32.67 2.45
N PRO A 207 -17.18 -32.07 3.60
CA PRO A 207 -17.96 -30.84 3.64
C PRO A 207 -17.30 -29.72 2.80
N SER A 208 -18.10 -28.99 2.01
CA SER A 208 -17.56 -27.99 1.07
C SER A 208 -16.80 -26.88 1.79
N ASN A 209 -17.33 -26.36 2.90
CA ASN A 209 -16.68 -25.35 3.75
C ASN A 209 -15.31 -25.82 4.26
N ALA A 210 -15.19 -27.06 4.74
CA ALA A 210 -13.91 -27.63 5.18
C ALA A 210 -12.91 -27.77 4.02
N LEU A 211 -13.38 -28.22 2.85
CA LEU A 211 -12.53 -28.34 1.66
C LEU A 211 -12.08 -26.98 1.10
N GLU A 212 -12.97 -25.99 1.10
CA GLU A 212 -12.69 -24.59 0.76
C GLU A 212 -11.63 -24.00 1.69
N ALA A 213 -11.86 -24.07 3.01
CA ALA A 213 -10.94 -23.56 4.02
C ALA A 213 -9.57 -24.25 3.92
N GLY A 214 -9.54 -25.59 3.83
CA GLY A 214 -8.31 -26.37 3.68
C GLY A 214 -7.55 -26.04 2.39
N THR A 215 -8.26 -25.78 1.28
CA THR A 215 -7.64 -25.38 0.01
C THR A 215 -6.97 -24.01 0.12
N LEU A 216 -7.70 -23.01 0.63
CA LEU A 216 -7.15 -21.67 0.82
C LEU A 216 -6.00 -21.67 1.85
N MET A 217 -6.13 -22.45 2.93
CA MET A 217 -5.08 -22.63 3.93
C MET A 217 -3.81 -23.23 3.34
N GLY A 218 -3.94 -24.25 2.48
CA GLY A 218 -2.80 -24.87 1.79
C GLY A 218 -2.04 -23.89 0.90
N ILE A 219 -2.76 -23.00 0.19
CA ILE A 219 -2.16 -21.93 -0.63
C ILE A 219 -1.40 -20.93 0.23
N PHE A 220 -1.98 -20.50 1.36
CA PHE A 220 -1.32 -19.65 2.34
C PHE A 220 -0.06 -20.32 2.90
N PHE A 221 -0.17 -21.55 3.40
CA PHE A 221 0.94 -22.32 3.96
C PHE A 221 2.11 -22.41 2.97
N VAL A 222 1.88 -22.86 1.73
CA VAL A 222 2.96 -23.02 0.73
C VAL A 222 3.58 -21.67 0.39
N THR A 223 2.76 -20.63 0.19
CA THR A 223 3.24 -19.30 -0.17
C THR A 223 4.08 -18.68 0.95
N PHE A 224 3.57 -18.69 2.19
CA PHE A 224 4.28 -18.14 3.34
C PHE A 224 5.55 -18.95 3.68
N LEU A 225 5.53 -20.28 3.51
CA LEU A 225 6.71 -21.14 3.68
C LEU A 225 7.82 -20.75 2.69
N VAL A 226 7.51 -20.72 1.40
CA VAL A 226 8.50 -20.40 0.35
C VAL A 226 8.98 -18.96 0.47
N ALA A 227 8.07 -17.99 0.64
CA ALA A 227 8.42 -16.59 0.77
C ALA A 227 9.26 -16.30 2.02
N THR A 228 8.92 -16.89 3.17
CA THR A 228 9.72 -16.71 4.40
C THR A 228 11.09 -17.37 4.27
N ALA A 229 11.20 -18.54 3.63
CA ALA A 229 12.49 -19.17 3.37
C ALA A 229 13.40 -18.28 2.50
N LEU A 230 12.85 -17.64 1.47
CA LEU A 230 13.56 -16.64 0.65
C LEU A 230 13.94 -15.40 1.46
N GLN A 231 13.05 -14.86 2.29
CA GLN A 231 13.37 -13.74 3.19
C GLN A 231 14.49 -14.08 4.17
N PHE A 232 14.46 -15.27 4.78
CA PHE A 232 15.52 -15.73 5.65
C PHE A 232 16.84 -15.82 4.90
N TYR A 233 16.86 -16.38 3.69
CA TYR A 233 18.06 -16.44 2.84
C TYR A 233 18.64 -15.04 2.55
N PHE A 234 17.82 -14.11 2.07
CA PHE A 234 18.29 -12.77 1.70
C PHE A 234 18.62 -11.87 2.91
N PHE A 235 17.76 -11.83 3.94
CA PHE A 235 17.98 -10.98 5.10
C PHE A 235 19.02 -11.52 6.08
N SER A 236 19.21 -12.84 6.21
CA SER A 236 20.34 -13.39 6.99
C SER A 236 21.70 -13.07 6.37
N SER A 237 21.72 -12.74 5.07
CA SER A 237 22.91 -12.31 4.35
C SER A 237 23.20 -10.79 4.49
N LEU A 238 22.43 -10.03 5.27
CA LEU A 238 22.80 -8.67 5.65
C LEU A 238 23.89 -8.74 6.75
N PRO A 239 24.99 -7.96 6.69
CA PRO A 239 26.01 -7.95 7.74
C PRO A 239 25.41 -7.62 9.11
N ASP A 240 25.97 -8.14 10.20
CA ASP A 240 25.52 -7.83 11.57
C ASP A 240 26.15 -6.54 12.11
N ASP A 241 27.35 -6.19 11.63
CA ASP A 241 28.09 -4.99 11.99
C ASP A 241 28.04 -3.97 10.84
N ALA A 242 27.89 -2.69 11.18
CA ALA A 242 28.23 -1.61 10.27
C ALA A 242 29.75 -1.65 10.01
N PRO A 243 30.23 -1.46 8.77
CA PRO A 243 31.66 -1.30 8.54
C PRO A 243 32.16 -0.13 9.40
N ALA A 244 33.27 -0.32 10.12
CA ALA A 244 33.87 0.77 10.88
C ALA A 244 34.12 1.96 9.94
N PRO A 245 33.78 3.21 10.35
CA PRO A 245 33.89 4.36 9.48
C PRO A 245 35.34 4.47 8.98
N ALA A 246 35.52 4.45 7.66
CA ALA A 246 36.78 4.06 7.01
C ALA A 246 38.01 4.93 7.35
N GLY A 247 37.84 6.06 8.05
CA GLY A 247 38.93 6.90 8.56
C GLY A 247 39.42 6.58 9.98
N GLN A 248 38.74 5.74 10.77
CA GLN A 248 39.14 5.49 12.18
C GLN A 248 40.29 4.48 12.36
N GLU A 249 40.53 3.58 11.40
CA GLU A 249 41.67 2.65 11.49
C GLU A 249 43.00 3.28 11.05
N GLU A 250 42.99 4.21 10.08
CA GLU A 250 44.21 4.93 9.67
C GLU A 250 44.74 5.85 10.77
N SER A 251 43.87 6.53 11.53
CA SER A 251 44.31 7.31 12.72
C SER A 251 45.01 6.42 13.74
N LYS A 252 44.43 5.29 14.14
CA LYS A 252 45.05 4.40 15.15
C LYS A 252 46.42 3.85 14.71
N ASN A 253 46.60 3.56 13.42
CA ASN A 253 47.89 3.14 12.90
C ASN A 253 48.91 4.29 12.80
N ASN A 254 48.47 5.50 12.43
CA ASN A 254 49.33 6.68 12.40
C ASN A 254 49.73 7.18 13.79
N ASP A 255 48.85 7.04 14.79
CA ASP A 255 49.15 7.35 16.20
C ASP A 255 50.12 6.32 16.80
N ALA A 256 49.95 5.02 16.48
CA ALA A 256 50.91 3.98 16.88
C ALA A 256 52.29 4.18 16.22
N ALA A 257 52.34 4.61 14.95
CA ALA A 257 53.58 4.94 14.26
C ALA A 257 54.23 6.22 14.83
N SER A 258 53.43 7.24 15.17
CA SER A 258 53.91 8.51 15.72
C SER A 258 54.42 8.38 17.15
N GLN A 259 53.78 7.55 17.99
CA GLN A 259 54.27 7.26 19.35
C GLN A 259 55.60 6.49 19.36
N LEU A 260 55.93 5.75 18.30
CA LEU A 260 57.25 5.13 18.13
C LEU A 260 58.33 6.09 17.60
N SER A 261 57.97 7.32 17.18
CA SER A 261 58.90 8.31 16.62
C SER A 261 59.13 9.54 17.52
N MET A 262 58.45 9.66 18.66
CA MET A 262 58.52 10.81 19.58
C MET A 262 59.46 10.58 20.79
N GLY A 263 60.57 9.89 20.57
CA GLY A 263 61.73 9.93 21.46
C GLY A 263 62.66 11.07 21.02
N GLU A 264 63.00 11.98 21.95
CA GLU A 264 63.91 13.13 21.74
C GLU A 264 63.45 14.20 20.73
N HIS A 265 62.64 15.17 21.17
CA HIS A 265 63.02 16.61 21.21
C HIS A 265 61.90 17.56 21.68
N ALA A 266 62.32 18.77 22.06
CA ALA A 266 61.55 20.03 22.19
C ALA A 266 60.62 20.22 23.41
N LEU A 267 61.19 20.89 24.43
CA LEU A 267 60.49 21.89 25.24
C LEU A 267 60.34 23.19 24.42
N ASN A 268 59.34 24.01 24.77
CA ASN A 268 58.87 25.23 24.09
C ASN A 268 58.15 24.91 22.74
N ASP A 269 57.07 25.59 22.35
CA ASP A 269 56.71 26.97 22.66
C ASP A 269 55.19 27.28 22.52
N SER A 270 54.78 28.44 23.04
CA SER A 270 53.61 29.25 22.62
C SER A 270 52.16 28.73 22.77
N ALA A 271 51.36 29.52 23.50
CA ALA A 271 49.92 29.37 23.62
C ALA A 271 49.15 30.25 22.60
N SER A 272 48.22 29.64 21.85
CA SER A 272 47.07 30.34 21.25
C SER A 272 45.88 29.37 21.20
N GLY A 273 45.06 29.38 22.25
CA GLY A 273 43.98 28.40 22.42
C GLY A 273 42.74 28.72 21.60
N ASN A 274 42.67 28.20 20.37
CA ASN A 274 41.39 27.82 19.77
C ASN A 274 41.04 26.44 20.31
N GLY A 275 40.32 26.41 21.43
CA GLY A 275 39.81 25.18 22.02
C GLY A 275 38.68 24.62 21.17
N GLU A 276 39.01 23.87 20.13
CA GLU A 276 38.06 22.92 19.54
C GLU A 276 37.58 22.01 20.68
N ALA A 277 36.26 22.00 20.91
CA ALA A 277 35.69 21.17 21.95
C ALA A 277 36.09 19.72 21.65
N PRO A 278 36.63 18.96 22.64
CA PRO A 278 37.04 17.58 22.40
C PRO A 278 35.85 16.82 21.81
N PRO A 279 36.06 16.02 20.74
CA PRO A 279 34.99 15.29 20.10
C PRO A 279 34.25 14.51 21.18
N GLN A 280 32.95 14.77 21.32
CA GLN A 280 32.15 14.09 22.32
C GLN A 280 32.22 12.59 22.02
N GLU A 281 32.86 11.82 22.91
CA GLU A 281 32.79 10.36 22.85
C GLU A 281 31.32 9.99 22.98
N GLU A 282 30.69 9.63 21.86
CA GLU A 282 29.36 9.05 21.85
C GLU A 282 29.43 7.77 22.70
N GLY A 283 28.88 7.86 23.91
CA GLY A 283 28.83 6.75 24.83
C GLY A 283 28.15 5.54 24.19
N PRO A 284 28.41 4.31 24.69
CA PRO A 284 27.81 3.11 24.14
C PRO A 284 26.28 3.28 24.04
N PRO A 285 25.66 2.89 22.91
CA PRO A 285 24.25 3.18 22.65
C PRO A 285 23.37 2.68 23.82
N PRO A 286 22.39 3.48 24.27
CA PRO A 286 21.67 3.23 25.51
C PRO A 286 21.03 1.85 25.50
N SER A 287 21.05 1.19 26.67
CA SER A 287 20.50 -0.14 26.81
C SER A 287 19.02 -0.16 26.39
N GLY A 288 18.54 -1.28 25.81
CA GLY A 288 17.27 -1.29 25.07
C GLY A 288 16.04 -0.76 25.84
N TRP A 289 16.03 -0.85 27.17
CA TRP A 289 14.98 -0.28 28.02
C TRP A 289 15.13 1.22 28.27
N GLU A 290 16.36 1.73 28.39
CA GLU A 290 16.62 3.18 28.53
C GLU A 290 16.33 3.90 27.23
N ALA A 291 16.73 3.31 26.11
CA ALA A 291 16.29 3.73 24.81
C ALA A 291 14.74 3.75 24.77
N ALA A 292 14.06 2.67 25.16
CA ALA A 292 12.59 2.61 25.15
C ALA A 292 11.89 3.72 25.96
N LYS A 293 12.58 4.43 26.87
CA LYS A 293 12.04 5.60 27.56
C LYS A 293 12.06 6.89 26.73
N SER A 294 12.97 7.08 25.78
CA SER A 294 12.97 8.27 24.92
C SER A 294 11.94 8.18 23.78
N VAL A 295 11.40 6.98 23.50
CA VAL A 295 10.33 6.71 22.50
C VAL A 295 9.29 7.83 22.39
N PRO A 296 8.64 8.28 23.50
CA PRO A 296 7.58 9.28 23.38
C PRO A 296 8.13 10.69 23.15
N ALA A 297 9.38 10.98 23.54
CA ALA A 297 10.05 12.24 23.29
C ALA A 297 10.46 12.37 21.82
N ASP A 298 11.06 11.32 21.26
CA ASP A 298 11.51 11.25 19.87
C ASP A 298 10.31 11.39 18.90
N LEU A 299 9.22 10.65 19.15
CA LEU A 299 7.94 10.80 18.43
C LEU A 299 7.32 12.19 18.59
N LEU A 300 7.35 12.75 19.80
CA LEU A 300 6.79 14.08 20.06
C LEU A 300 7.63 15.17 19.36
N GLU A 301 8.94 14.98 19.21
CA GLU A 301 9.81 15.88 18.46
C GLU A 301 9.53 15.81 16.95
N ALA A 302 9.43 14.60 16.37
CA ALA A 302 9.02 14.42 14.98
C ALA A 302 7.62 15.01 14.70
N LEU A 303 6.67 14.77 15.60
CA LEU A 303 5.33 15.37 15.53
C LEU A 303 5.37 16.90 15.61
N LYS A 304 6.16 17.48 16.53
CA LYS A 304 6.36 18.94 16.62
C LYS A 304 6.97 19.51 15.33
N LEU A 305 7.96 18.83 14.75
CA LEU A 305 8.61 19.23 13.50
C LEU A 305 7.62 19.22 12.33
N ILE A 306 6.75 18.22 12.23
CA ILE A 306 5.73 18.14 11.19
C ILE A 306 4.62 19.18 11.43
N TRP A 307 4.22 19.38 12.69
CA TRP A 307 3.19 20.36 13.07
C TRP A 307 3.64 21.82 12.86
N SER A 308 4.95 22.12 13.04
CA SER A 308 5.52 23.43 12.71
C SER A 308 5.64 23.69 11.20
N HIS A 309 5.48 22.65 10.36
CA HIS A 309 5.47 22.74 8.91
C HIS A 309 4.12 22.30 8.32
N PRO A 310 3.04 23.11 8.40
CA PRO A 310 1.71 22.72 7.92
C PRO A 310 1.63 22.15 6.50
N PRO A 311 2.40 22.61 5.48
CA PRO A 311 2.41 21.98 4.15
C PRO A 311 2.84 20.50 4.18
N ILE A 312 3.78 20.15 5.07
CA ILE A 312 4.26 18.77 5.29
C ILE A 312 3.17 17.94 5.96
N LEU A 313 2.58 18.46 7.04
CA LEU A 313 1.47 17.79 7.74
C LEU A 313 0.31 17.46 6.79
N PHE A 314 -0.19 18.44 6.02
CA PHE A 314 -1.35 18.21 5.16
C PHE A 314 -1.04 17.33 3.95
N ARG A 315 0.15 17.44 3.34
CA ARG A 315 0.55 16.52 2.27
C ARG A 315 0.72 15.09 2.78
N LEU A 316 1.23 14.89 4.00
CA LEU A 316 1.30 13.58 4.63
C LEU A 316 -0.08 12.99 4.93
N ILE A 317 -1.04 13.82 5.39
CA ILE A 317 -2.43 13.41 5.60
C ILE A 317 -3.09 12.97 4.28
N PHE A 318 -3.02 13.78 3.22
CA PHE A 318 -3.62 13.43 1.92
C PHE A 318 -2.94 12.20 1.29
N LEU A 319 -1.61 12.10 1.33
CA LEU A 319 -0.90 10.89 0.87
C LEU A 319 -1.32 9.64 1.65
N GLY A 320 -1.47 9.74 2.98
CA GLY A 320 -1.95 8.65 3.82
C GLY A 320 -3.39 8.25 3.49
N LEU A 321 -4.27 9.21 3.20
CA LEU A 321 -5.65 8.94 2.78
C LEU A 321 -5.73 8.30 1.38
N GLU A 322 -4.95 8.77 0.41
CA GLU A 322 -4.91 8.17 -0.94
C GLU A 322 -4.47 6.70 -0.90
N ILE A 323 -3.42 6.38 -0.14
CA ILE A 323 -2.98 4.99 0.08
C ILE A 323 -4.10 4.18 0.75
N ALA A 324 -4.67 4.71 1.83
CA ALA A 324 -5.73 4.06 2.60
C ALA A 324 -7.01 3.77 1.79
N PHE A 325 -7.40 4.67 0.88
CA PHE A 325 -8.54 4.45 -0.01
C PHE A 325 -8.20 3.49 -1.18
N GLU A 326 -6.97 3.52 -1.71
CA GLU A 326 -6.51 2.54 -2.70
C GLU A 326 -6.55 1.12 -2.11
N ASP A 327 -5.98 0.95 -0.91
CA ASP A 327 -5.85 -0.33 -0.25
C ASP A 327 -7.21 -0.84 0.24
N ALA A 328 -8.07 0.04 0.78
CA ALA A 328 -9.43 -0.34 1.13
C ALA A 328 -10.32 -0.71 -0.08
N ALA A 329 -10.03 -0.21 -1.29
CA ALA A 329 -10.71 -0.68 -2.51
C ALA A 329 -10.36 -2.16 -2.80
N ILE A 330 -9.13 -2.57 -2.53
CA ILE A 330 -8.67 -3.97 -2.62
C ILE A 330 -9.22 -4.79 -1.46
N VAL A 331 -8.80 -4.46 -0.24
CA VAL A 331 -9.04 -5.33 0.90
C VAL A 331 -10.50 -5.30 1.32
N VAL A 332 -11.23 -4.19 1.20
CA VAL A 332 -12.67 -4.14 1.55
C VAL A 332 -13.57 -4.37 0.34
N VAL A 333 -13.53 -3.50 -0.68
CA VAL A 333 -14.55 -3.49 -1.74
C VAL A 333 -14.42 -4.71 -2.66
N ALA A 334 -13.25 -4.97 -3.23
CA ALA A 334 -13.05 -6.06 -4.18
C ALA A 334 -13.39 -7.43 -3.57
N SER A 335 -12.99 -7.65 -2.32
CA SER A 335 -13.20 -8.92 -1.62
C SER A 335 -14.64 -9.14 -1.17
N GLN A 336 -15.32 -8.11 -0.64
CA GLN A 336 -16.73 -8.23 -0.27
C GLN A 336 -17.58 -8.48 -1.52
N MET A 337 -17.32 -7.77 -2.63
CA MET A 337 -17.98 -8.04 -3.90
C MET A 337 -17.72 -9.46 -4.39
N GLY A 338 -16.44 -9.88 -4.43
CA GLY A 338 -16.05 -11.21 -4.93
C GLY A 338 -16.72 -12.37 -4.18
N ILE A 339 -16.87 -12.25 -2.86
CA ILE A 339 -17.46 -13.29 -2.00
C ILE A 339 -19.00 -13.26 -2.02
N THR A 340 -19.62 -12.08 -2.03
CA THR A 340 -21.08 -11.95 -1.76
C THR A 340 -21.97 -11.81 -2.99
N LEU A 341 -21.41 -11.53 -4.17
CA LEU A 341 -22.20 -11.27 -5.38
C LEU A 341 -22.31 -12.53 -6.25
N PRO A 342 -23.52 -13.10 -6.44
CA PRO A 342 -23.72 -14.40 -7.11
C PRO A 342 -23.46 -14.36 -8.62
N TRP A 343 -23.27 -13.17 -9.20
CA TRP A 343 -22.86 -13.01 -10.59
C TRP A 343 -21.34 -12.90 -10.76
N LEU A 344 -20.58 -12.76 -9.67
CA LEU A 344 -19.14 -13.01 -9.68
C LEU A 344 -18.93 -14.53 -9.53
N GLY A 345 -19.01 -15.06 -8.31
CA GLY A 345 -18.86 -16.50 -8.01
C GLY A 345 -20.13 -17.19 -7.53
N ASP A 346 -20.06 -18.50 -7.29
CA ASP A 346 -21.19 -19.34 -6.84
C ASP A 346 -21.45 -19.20 -5.30
N ASN A 347 -21.13 -18.02 -4.74
CA ASN A 347 -21.06 -17.71 -3.30
C ASN A 347 -20.11 -18.60 -2.46
N ASP A 348 -19.22 -19.37 -3.11
CA ASP A 348 -18.14 -20.10 -2.46
C ASP A 348 -16.87 -19.23 -2.31
N SER A 349 -16.09 -19.49 -1.27
CA SER A 349 -14.90 -18.70 -0.97
C SER A 349 -13.78 -18.86 -2.00
N VAL A 350 -13.66 -20.01 -2.67
CA VAL A 350 -12.55 -20.28 -3.61
C VAL A 350 -12.77 -19.53 -4.92
N THR A 351 -13.97 -19.55 -5.48
CA THR A 351 -14.37 -18.72 -6.62
C THR A 351 -14.43 -17.24 -6.23
N GLY A 352 -14.85 -16.92 -5.00
CA GLY A 352 -14.78 -15.56 -4.47
C GLY A 352 -13.35 -15.01 -4.41
N ASN A 353 -12.37 -15.86 -4.07
CA ASN A 353 -10.95 -15.51 -4.13
C ASN A 353 -10.46 -15.26 -5.56
N VAL A 354 -10.92 -16.06 -6.53
CA VAL A 354 -10.62 -15.84 -7.95
C VAL A 354 -11.12 -14.48 -8.42
N TRP A 355 -12.39 -14.13 -8.15
CA TRP A 355 -12.92 -12.83 -8.58
C TRP A 355 -12.31 -11.65 -7.84
N THR A 356 -12.04 -11.78 -6.55
CA THR A 356 -11.28 -10.79 -5.78
C THR A 356 -9.91 -10.55 -6.43
N SER A 357 -9.15 -11.62 -6.67
CA SER A 357 -7.81 -11.51 -7.27
C SER A 357 -7.85 -10.95 -8.68
N VAL A 358 -8.83 -11.32 -9.52
CA VAL A 358 -8.96 -10.81 -10.90
C VAL A 358 -9.41 -9.34 -10.93
N GLY A 359 -10.29 -8.90 -10.02
CA GLY A 359 -10.65 -7.48 -9.87
C GLY A 359 -9.45 -6.63 -9.45
N VAL A 360 -8.69 -7.10 -8.45
CA VAL A 360 -7.47 -6.44 -7.97
C VAL A 360 -6.38 -6.42 -9.05
N ALA A 361 -6.23 -7.49 -9.84
CA ALA A 361 -5.34 -7.53 -10.99
C ALA A 361 -5.72 -6.49 -12.06
N ALA A 362 -7.01 -6.35 -12.38
CA ALA A 362 -7.47 -5.32 -13.31
C ALA A 362 -7.16 -3.91 -12.80
N GLY A 363 -7.35 -3.67 -11.48
CA GLY A 363 -6.97 -2.43 -10.82
C GLY A 363 -5.46 -2.16 -10.91
N LYS A 364 -4.61 -3.03 -10.35
CA LYS A 364 -3.15 -2.83 -10.36
C LYS A 364 -2.55 -2.82 -11.77
N PHE A 365 -3.20 -3.41 -12.79
CA PHE A 365 -2.82 -3.22 -14.19
C PHE A 365 -3.10 -1.79 -14.69
N GLY A 366 -4.26 -1.21 -14.35
CA GLY A 366 -4.55 0.20 -14.58
C GLY A 366 -3.55 1.13 -13.88
N GLY A 367 -3.24 0.85 -12.61
CA GLY A 367 -2.21 1.55 -11.85
C GLY A 367 -0.82 1.46 -12.50
N ALA A 368 -0.39 0.28 -12.95
CA ALA A 368 0.90 0.10 -13.62
C ALA A 368 1.02 0.92 -14.92
N ILE A 369 -0.06 1.03 -15.71
CA ILE A 369 -0.08 1.90 -16.90
C ILE A 369 0.02 3.37 -16.47
N ALA A 370 -0.73 3.79 -15.45
CA ALA A 370 -0.65 5.15 -14.91
C ALA A 370 0.78 5.49 -14.43
N SER A 371 1.43 4.61 -13.66
CA SER A 371 2.83 4.75 -13.24
C SER A 371 3.79 4.88 -14.43
N PHE A 372 3.62 4.05 -15.47
CA PHE A 372 4.42 4.15 -16.70
C PHE A 372 4.23 5.50 -17.43
N LEU A 373 2.98 6.00 -17.50
CA LEU A 373 2.68 7.30 -18.08
C LEU A 373 3.28 8.46 -17.26
N MET A 374 3.27 8.37 -15.93
CA MET A 374 3.95 9.35 -15.05
C MET A 374 5.45 9.37 -15.34
N ILE A 375 6.12 8.22 -15.25
CA ILE A 375 7.58 8.13 -15.46
C ILE A 375 7.99 8.67 -16.84
N LYS A 376 7.15 8.48 -17.87
CA LYS A 376 7.47 8.89 -19.24
C LYS A 376 7.12 10.34 -19.59
N TYR A 377 6.04 10.88 -19.02
CA TYR A 377 5.46 12.15 -19.48
C TYR A 377 5.19 13.20 -18.38
N TYR A 378 5.21 12.82 -17.10
CA TYR A 378 4.96 13.76 -16.01
C TYR A 378 6.22 14.54 -15.66
N VAL A 379 6.18 15.85 -15.94
CA VAL A 379 7.14 16.81 -15.41
C VAL A 379 6.50 17.47 -14.18
N PRO A 380 7.08 17.35 -12.98
CA PRO A 380 6.56 18.00 -11.78
C PRO A 380 6.39 19.51 -12.02
N PRO A 381 5.19 20.09 -11.82
CA PRO A 381 4.99 21.50 -12.06
C PRO A 381 5.71 22.40 -11.06
N GLU A 382 6.46 23.38 -11.54
CA GLU A 382 7.09 24.42 -10.71
C GLU A 382 6.07 25.32 -10.00
N GLU A 383 4.97 25.64 -10.68
CA GLU A 383 3.92 26.50 -10.15
C GLU A 383 2.89 25.68 -9.37
N PRO A 384 2.59 26.02 -8.10
CA PRO A 384 1.63 25.28 -7.29
C PRO A 384 0.25 25.13 -7.95
N LYS A 385 -0.26 26.16 -8.65
CA LYS A 385 -1.55 26.12 -9.35
C LYS A 385 -1.66 24.99 -10.39
N LYS A 386 -0.55 24.55 -10.98
CA LYS A 386 -0.53 23.48 -11.99
C LYS A 386 -0.70 22.08 -11.39
N PHE A 387 -0.71 21.94 -10.06
CA PHE A 387 -1.15 20.70 -9.39
C PHE A 387 -2.68 20.56 -9.29
N PHE A 388 -3.48 21.59 -9.62
CA PHE A 388 -4.94 21.48 -9.56
C PHE A 388 -5.54 20.27 -10.31
N PRO A 389 -5.05 19.86 -11.50
CA PRO A 389 -5.52 18.65 -12.17
C PRO A 389 -5.33 17.36 -11.37
N VAL A 390 -4.37 17.30 -10.44
CA VAL A 390 -4.18 16.13 -9.56
C VAL A 390 -5.41 15.92 -8.69
N PHE A 391 -5.89 16.95 -8.01
CA PHE A 391 -7.09 16.85 -7.16
C PHE A 391 -8.37 16.58 -7.98
N VAL A 392 -8.41 17.02 -9.24
CA VAL A 392 -9.49 16.65 -10.17
C VAL A 392 -9.44 15.16 -10.50
N LEU A 393 -8.25 14.58 -10.71
CA LEU A 393 -8.10 13.13 -10.92
C LEU A 393 -8.51 12.31 -9.67
N ILE A 394 -8.23 12.81 -8.46
CA ILE A 394 -8.73 12.19 -7.21
C ILE A 394 -10.26 12.20 -7.16
N LEU A 395 -10.90 13.35 -7.43
CA LEU A 395 -12.37 13.38 -7.47
C LEU A 395 -12.92 12.42 -8.55
N LEU A 396 -12.30 12.39 -9.74
CA LEU A 396 -12.72 11.50 -10.81
C LEU A 396 -12.57 10.03 -10.42
N SER A 397 -11.45 9.60 -9.83
CA SER A 397 -11.29 8.22 -9.33
C SER A 397 -12.37 7.90 -8.31
N CYS A 398 -12.60 8.77 -7.33
CA CYS A 398 -13.66 8.60 -6.33
C CYS A 398 -15.06 8.45 -6.94
N THR A 399 -15.37 9.18 -8.02
CA THR A 399 -16.67 9.02 -8.71
C THR A 399 -16.83 7.68 -9.44
N VAL A 400 -15.75 7.00 -9.82
CA VAL A 400 -15.83 5.64 -10.41
C VAL A 400 -16.42 4.63 -9.42
N MET A 401 -16.29 4.87 -8.11
CA MET A 401 -16.84 3.97 -7.09
C MET A 401 -18.37 3.81 -7.15
N PHE A 402 -19.10 4.77 -7.75
CA PHE A 402 -20.54 4.63 -8.00
C PHE A 402 -20.89 3.58 -9.06
N VAL A 403 -19.94 3.17 -9.91
CA VAL A 403 -20.17 2.11 -10.90
C VAL A 403 -20.45 0.77 -10.21
N PHE A 404 -19.85 0.50 -9.03
CA PHE A 404 -20.07 -0.76 -8.32
C PHE A 404 -21.53 -0.96 -7.85
N PRO A 405 -22.14 -0.08 -7.03
CA PRO A 405 -23.54 -0.23 -6.64
C PRO A 405 -24.49 -0.11 -7.85
N ALA A 406 -24.23 0.80 -8.80
CA ALA A 406 -25.04 0.92 -10.01
C ALA A 406 -25.02 -0.34 -10.89
N THR A 407 -23.90 -1.08 -10.91
CA THR A 407 -23.80 -2.38 -11.59
C THR A 407 -24.63 -3.46 -10.89
N VAL A 408 -24.65 -3.46 -9.55
CA VAL A 408 -25.51 -4.36 -8.76
C VAL A 408 -26.99 -4.05 -9.04
N ASP A 409 -27.40 -2.78 -8.95
CA ASP A 409 -28.78 -2.35 -9.29
C ASP A 409 -29.17 -2.71 -10.72
N ALA A 410 -28.31 -2.48 -11.70
CA ALA A 410 -28.59 -2.81 -13.10
C ALA A 410 -28.72 -4.33 -13.33
N TYR A 411 -27.95 -5.14 -12.61
CA TYR A 411 -28.03 -6.60 -12.69
C TYR A 411 -29.29 -7.14 -12.00
N GLU A 412 -29.59 -6.70 -10.78
CA GLU A 412 -30.78 -7.11 -10.02
C GLU A 412 -32.09 -6.76 -10.75
N ASN A 413 -32.13 -5.61 -11.43
CA ASN A 413 -33.27 -5.20 -12.25
C ASN A 413 -33.31 -5.88 -13.65
N GLY A 414 -32.37 -6.79 -13.96
CA GLY A 414 -32.31 -7.49 -15.25
C GLY A 414 -31.91 -6.61 -16.45
N SER A 415 -31.45 -5.38 -16.22
CA SER A 415 -31.06 -4.43 -17.26
C SER A 415 -29.72 -4.78 -17.92
N ILE A 416 -28.86 -5.56 -17.25
CA ILE A 416 -27.58 -6.03 -17.78
C ILE A 416 -27.37 -7.53 -17.49
N SER A 417 -26.60 -8.20 -18.35
CA SER A 417 -26.22 -9.61 -18.14
C SER A 417 -25.11 -9.76 -17.10
N ALA A 418 -24.95 -10.95 -16.51
CA ALA A 418 -23.85 -11.25 -15.59
C ALA A 418 -22.46 -10.98 -16.20
N ASN A 419 -22.28 -11.24 -17.49
CA ASN A 419 -21.02 -10.94 -18.19
C ASN A 419 -20.79 -9.43 -18.37
N SER A 420 -21.86 -8.65 -18.56
CA SER A 420 -21.79 -7.19 -18.58
C SER A 420 -21.46 -6.64 -17.18
N ALA A 421 -22.04 -7.20 -16.12
CA ALA A 421 -21.72 -6.83 -14.74
C ALA A 421 -20.26 -7.13 -14.37
N ARG A 422 -19.75 -8.32 -14.75
CA ARG A 422 -18.33 -8.68 -14.65
C ARG A 422 -17.42 -7.70 -15.41
N ALA A 423 -17.77 -7.33 -16.64
CA ALA A 423 -16.99 -6.37 -17.42
C ALA A 423 -16.97 -4.98 -16.78
N LEU A 424 -18.10 -4.50 -16.24
CA LEU A 424 -18.19 -3.23 -15.52
C LEU A 424 -17.40 -3.25 -14.20
N TYR A 425 -17.43 -4.36 -13.45
CA TYR A 425 -16.61 -4.55 -12.25
C TYR A 425 -15.10 -4.43 -12.55
N LEU A 426 -14.61 -5.15 -13.57
CA LEU A 426 -13.20 -5.09 -13.95
C LEU A 426 -12.80 -3.72 -14.52
N LEU A 427 -13.66 -3.10 -15.32
CA LEU A 427 -13.44 -1.76 -15.88
C LEU A 427 -13.43 -0.69 -14.77
N ALA A 428 -14.33 -0.78 -13.79
CA ALA A 428 -14.37 0.15 -12.66
C ALA A 428 -13.08 0.06 -11.83
N PHE A 429 -12.60 -1.14 -11.51
CA PHE A 429 -11.30 -1.30 -10.83
C PHE A 429 -10.15 -0.74 -11.67
N PHE A 430 -10.07 -1.08 -12.96
CA PHE A 430 -9.03 -0.57 -13.86
C PHE A 430 -9.02 0.98 -13.91
N VAL A 431 -10.17 1.61 -14.11
CA VAL A 431 -10.28 3.07 -14.24
C VAL A 431 -10.05 3.77 -12.89
N TYR A 432 -10.55 3.22 -11.78
CA TYR A 432 -10.29 3.75 -10.44
C TYR A 432 -8.77 3.82 -10.17
N PHE A 433 -8.06 2.69 -10.29
CA PHE A 433 -6.62 2.62 -10.05
C PHE A 433 -5.80 3.44 -11.05
N PHE A 434 -6.18 3.45 -12.32
CA PHE A 434 -5.54 4.29 -13.34
C PHE A 434 -5.64 5.78 -12.98
N LEU A 435 -6.78 6.23 -12.45
CA LEU A 435 -6.99 7.62 -12.07
C LEU A 435 -6.40 7.99 -10.70
N SER A 436 -6.37 7.08 -9.70
CA SER A 436 -5.81 7.35 -8.36
C SER A 436 -4.28 7.23 -8.28
N THR A 437 -3.67 6.36 -9.08
CA THR A 437 -2.20 6.16 -9.05
C THR A 437 -1.44 7.41 -9.49
N LEU A 438 -2.00 8.20 -10.44
CA LEU A 438 -1.40 9.45 -10.90
C LEU A 438 -1.28 10.47 -9.73
N PRO A 439 -2.35 10.81 -8.97
CA PRO A 439 -2.26 11.54 -7.72
C PRO A 439 -1.31 10.97 -6.69
N LYS A 440 -1.40 9.67 -6.35
CA LYS A 440 -0.56 9.05 -5.32
C LYS A 440 0.92 9.31 -5.58
N LEU A 441 1.38 9.04 -6.81
CA LEU A 441 2.77 9.28 -7.21
C LEU A 441 3.11 10.78 -7.24
N GLY A 442 2.22 11.63 -7.78
CA GLY A 442 2.42 13.07 -7.83
C GLY A 442 2.58 13.72 -6.44
N LEU A 443 1.74 13.30 -5.48
CA LEU A 443 1.79 13.73 -4.08
C LEU A 443 3.03 13.17 -3.37
N MET A 444 3.39 11.90 -3.60
CA MET A 444 4.57 11.28 -3.01
C MET A 444 5.87 11.98 -3.42
N CYS A 445 6.09 12.23 -4.72
CA CYS A 445 7.27 12.96 -5.19
C CYS A 445 7.30 14.40 -4.65
N LEU A 446 6.16 15.08 -4.65
CA LEU A 446 5.99 16.43 -4.11
C LEU A 446 6.25 16.51 -2.59
N PHE A 447 6.02 15.40 -1.88
CA PHE A 447 6.25 15.28 -0.45
C PHE A 447 7.71 14.97 -0.13
N GLN A 448 8.31 13.97 -0.78
CA GLN A 448 9.73 13.64 -0.65
C GLN A 448 10.63 14.85 -0.93
N SER A 449 10.33 15.62 -1.99
CA SER A 449 11.07 16.84 -2.37
C SER A 449 10.99 17.99 -1.35
N MET A 450 10.02 18.01 -0.44
CA MET A 450 10.02 18.97 0.68
C MET A 450 10.81 18.44 1.87
N VAL A 451 10.65 17.15 2.20
CA VAL A 451 11.26 16.57 3.39
C VAL A 451 12.79 16.61 3.26
N SER A 452 13.33 16.47 2.05
CA SER A 452 14.76 16.67 1.77
C SER A 452 15.25 18.13 1.93
N GLN A 453 14.36 19.12 1.98
CA GLN A 453 14.69 20.54 2.18
C GLN A 453 14.58 20.98 3.65
N VAL A 454 14.03 20.14 4.54
CA VAL A 454 13.89 20.46 5.96
C VAL A 454 15.08 19.95 6.75
N GLU A 455 15.64 20.81 7.60
CA GLU A 455 16.65 20.43 8.58
C GLU A 455 16.09 19.33 9.51
N ASN A 456 16.78 18.19 9.60
CA ASN A 456 16.31 16.96 10.24
C ASN A 456 15.17 16.21 9.50
N GLY A 457 15.01 16.44 8.20
CA GLY A 457 14.13 15.67 7.31
C GLY A 457 14.15 14.13 7.51
N PRO A 458 15.29 13.47 7.77
CA PRO A 458 15.33 12.04 8.07
C PRO A 458 14.45 11.58 9.24
N ARG A 459 14.20 12.43 10.25
CA ARG A 459 13.27 12.11 11.35
C ARG A 459 11.80 12.15 10.92
N ILE A 460 11.48 12.94 9.89
CA ILE A 460 10.14 12.96 9.29
C ILE A 460 9.89 11.66 8.53
N PHE A 461 10.90 11.09 7.86
CA PHE A 461 10.76 9.86 7.07
C PHE A 461 10.19 8.68 7.88
N GLY A 462 10.73 8.39 9.08
CA GLY A 462 10.19 7.35 9.96
C GLY A 462 8.74 7.59 10.42
N PHE A 463 8.30 8.85 10.46
CA PHE A 463 6.93 9.23 10.81
C PHE A 463 5.94 9.06 9.64
N ILE A 464 6.41 9.01 8.39
CA ILE A 464 5.55 8.78 7.22
C ILE A 464 4.87 7.42 7.32
N ALA A 465 5.65 6.37 7.58
CA ALA A 465 5.16 5.01 7.74
C ALA A 465 4.07 4.93 8.83
N ILE A 466 4.28 5.61 9.96
CA ILE A 466 3.33 5.68 11.07
C ILE A 466 2.00 6.29 10.61
N VAL A 467 2.04 7.44 9.95
CA VAL A 467 0.80 8.13 9.53
C VAL A 467 0.08 7.40 8.41
N ALA A 468 0.80 6.90 7.40
CA ALA A 468 0.21 6.15 6.30
C ALA A 468 -0.49 4.88 6.79
N THR A 469 0.20 4.06 7.60
CA THR A 469 -0.41 2.83 8.18
C THR A 469 -1.54 3.13 9.17
N THR A 470 -1.50 4.25 9.89
CA THR A 470 -2.63 4.69 10.73
C THR A 470 -3.84 5.09 9.88
N PHE A 471 -3.67 5.83 8.78
CA PHE A 471 -4.80 6.16 7.90
C PHE A 471 -5.37 4.93 7.21
N ASP A 472 -4.53 4.03 6.68
CA ASP A 472 -4.97 2.75 6.11
C ASP A 472 -5.80 1.96 7.12
N ALA A 473 -5.25 1.75 8.31
CA ALA A 473 -5.94 1.08 9.40
C ALA A 473 -7.31 1.70 9.72
N LEU A 474 -7.41 3.03 9.80
CA LEU A 474 -8.65 3.74 10.12
C LEU A 474 -9.70 3.65 8.99
N VAL A 475 -9.30 3.79 7.72
CA VAL A 475 -10.22 3.72 6.57
C VAL A 475 -10.69 2.28 6.35
N VAL A 476 -9.79 1.30 6.36
CA VAL A 476 -10.14 -0.13 6.23
C VAL A 476 -11.06 -0.56 7.37
N MET A 477 -10.78 -0.12 8.61
CA MET A 477 -11.66 -0.35 9.77
C MET A 477 -13.03 0.29 9.59
N GLY A 478 -13.08 1.57 9.21
CA GLY A 478 -14.33 2.33 9.03
C GLY A 478 -15.23 1.76 7.93
N LEU A 479 -14.66 1.43 6.77
CA LEU A 479 -15.40 0.76 5.69
C LEU A 479 -15.81 -0.66 6.08
N SER A 480 -14.96 -1.42 6.79
CA SER A 480 -15.35 -2.76 7.28
C SER A 480 -16.55 -2.70 8.24
N VAL A 481 -16.66 -1.67 9.09
CA VAL A 481 -17.84 -1.45 9.95
C VAL A 481 -19.11 -1.17 9.13
N ILE A 482 -19.02 -0.53 7.97
CA ILE A 482 -20.18 -0.33 7.07
C ILE A 482 -20.67 -1.68 6.55
N PHE A 483 -19.79 -2.51 5.98
CA PHE A 483 -20.17 -3.83 5.46
C PHE A 483 -20.66 -4.79 6.55
N VAL A 484 -20.18 -4.68 7.80
CA VAL A 484 -20.69 -5.47 8.94
C VAL A 484 -22.09 -5.02 9.38
N LYS A 485 -22.41 -3.73 9.29
CA LYS A 485 -23.69 -3.19 9.78
C LYS A 485 -24.83 -3.26 8.76
N GLN A 486 -24.52 -3.28 7.47
CA GLN A 486 -25.54 -3.39 6.42
C GLN A 486 -25.81 -4.85 6.09
N SER A 487 -27.07 -5.26 6.17
CA SER A 487 -27.50 -6.60 5.75
C SER A 487 -27.56 -6.77 4.23
N ASN A 488 -27.59 -5.67 3.48
CA ASN A 488 -27.58 -5.66 2.02
C ASN A 488 -26.25 -5.10 1.51
N ILE A 489 -25.54 -5.90 0.71
CA ILE A 489 -24.29 -5.53 0.05
C ILE A 489 -24.43 -4.26 -0.81
N LYS A 490 -25.60 -4.05 -1.43
CA LYS A 490 -25.88 -2.85 -2.23
C LYS A 490 -25.85 -1.58 -1.39
N ASP A 491 -26.47 -1.60 -0.22
CA ASP A 491 -26.54 -0.43 0.66
C ASP A 491 -25.14 -0.10 1.22
N ALA A 492 -24.35 -1.14 1.53
CA ALA A 492 -22.93 -0.98 1.88
C ALA A 492 -22.10 -0.34 0.76
N LEU A 493 -22.29 -0.78 -0.50
CA LEU A 493 -21.62 -0.23 -1.67
C LEU A 493 -22.02 1.22 -1.96
N TRP A 494 -23.32 1.57 -1.85
CA TRP A 494 -23.77 2.96 -1.99
C TRP A 494 -23.18 3.87 -0.91
N ILE A 495 -23.23 3.47 0.36
CA ILE A 495 -22.62 4.24 1.46
C ILE A 495 -21.11 4.40 1.23
N THR A 496 -20.43 3.33 0.82
CA THR A 496 -18.99 3.35 0.52
C THR A 496 -18.68 4.33 -0.62
N ALA A 497 -19.42 4.30 -1.72
CA ALA A 497 -19.24 5.24 -2.82
C ALA A 497 -19.42 6.71 -2.38
N PHE A 498 -20.37 7.00 -1.47
CA PHE A 498 -20.49 8.33 -0.87
C PHE A 498 -19.32 8.71 0.05
N VAL A 499 -18.70 7.76 0.76
CA VAL A 499 -17.48 8.03 1.56
C VAL A 499 -16.30 8.37 0.65
N TYR A 500 -16.10 7.63 -0.45
CA TYR A 500 -15.07 7.97 -1.45
C TYR A 500 -15.36 9.33 -2.10
N LEU A 501 -16.62 9.63 -2.46
CA LEU A 501 -16.99 10.96 -2.98
C LEU A 501 -16.68 12.07 -1.98
N ALA A 502 -16.98 11.88 -0.70
CA ALA A 502 -16.67 12.86 0.34
C ALA A 502 -15.16 13.11 0.48
N HIS A 503 -14.34 12.06 0.36
CA HIS A 503 -12.88 12.17 0.29
C HIS A 503 -12.42 12.98 -0.94
N GLY A 504 -12.84 12.60 -2.15
CA GLY A 504 -12.47 13.33 -3.38
C GLY A 504 -12.94 14.79 -3.41
N VAL A 505 -14.08 15.10 -2.77
CA VAL A 505 -14.57 16.48 -2.60
C VAL A 505 -13.73 17.25 -1.57
N LEU A 506 -13.34 16.61 -0.47
CA LEU A 506 -12.45 17.20 0.54
C LEU A 506 -11.09 17.54 -0.08
N GLU A 507 -10.47 16.60 -0.78
CA GLU A 507 -9.23 16.76 -1.57
C GLU A 507 -9.34 17.93 -2.56
N LEU A 508 -10.41 17.99 -3.37
CA LEU A 508 -10.57 19.05 -4.37
C LEU A 508 -10.75 20.46 -3.78
N ILE A 509 -11.47 20.60 -2.66
CA ILE A 509 -11.74 21.90 -2.04
C ILE A 509 -10.57 22.34 -1.16
N VAL A 510 -10.03 21.43 -0.35
CA VAL A 510 -9.08 21.73 0.73
C VAL A 510 -7.64 21.49 0.31
N GLY A 511 -7.37 20.47 -0.51
CA GLY A 511 -6.05 20.13 -1.04
C GLY A 511 -5.33 21.33 -1.66
N PRO A 512 -5.93 22.03 -2.65
CA PRO A 512 -5.34 23.23 -3.23
C PRO A 512 -5.00 24.34 -2.22
N LEU A 513 -5.76 24.50 -1.13
CA LEU A 513 -5.56 25.57 -0.14
C LEU A 513 -4.45 25.27 0.88
N LEU A 514 -4.14 24.00 1.09
CA LEU A 514 -3.17 23.52 2.09
C LEU A 514 -1.87 23.03 1.46
N VAL A 515 -1.95 22.33 0.34
CA VAL A 515 -0.79 21.77 -0.39
C VAL A 515 -0.03 22.87 -1.14
N LEU A 516 -0.70 23.91 -1.65
CA LEU A 516 -0.13 24.85 -2.64
C LEU A 516 0.39 26.17 -2.06
N ARG A 517 0.51 26.28 -0.73
CA ARG A 517 1.08 27.48 -0.10
C ARG A 517 2.58 27.60 -0.41
N PRO A 518 3.08 28.75 -0.90
CA PRO A 518 4.50 28.93 -1.19
C PRO A 518 5.38 28.78 0.06
N LEU A 519 6.43 27.95 -0.02
CA LEU A 519 7.45 27.83 1.05
C LEU A 519 8.28 29.10 1.24
N GLN A 520 8.24 30.04 0.29
CA GLN A 520 9.02 31.28 0.30
C GLN A 520 8.78 32.17 1.53
N SER A 521 7.62 32.07 2.19
CA SER A 521 7.36 32.80 3.44
C SER A 521 8.18 32.27 4.63
N ILE A 522 8.66 31.03 4.58
CA ILE A 522 9.42 30.40 5.67
C ILE A 522 10.89 30.85 5.60
N ALA A 523 11.52 30.73 4.43
CA ALA A 523 12.93 31.08 4.22
C ALA A 523 13.24 32.57 4.47
N GLN A 524 12.26 33.47 4.30
CA GLN A 524 12.41 34.89 4.63
C GLN A 524 12.28 35.19 6.13
N SER A 525 11.72 34.27 6.93
CA SER A 525 11.51 34.46 8.38
C SER A 525 12.68 33.99 9.25
N SER A 526 13.54 33.11 8.71
CA SER A 526 14.70 32.54 9.40
C SER A 526 16.04 33.23 9.08
N SER A 527 16.02 34.29 8.27
CA SER A 527 17.14 35.23 8.16
C SER A 527 17.10 36.15 9.39
N PRO A 528 17.96 35.98 10.42
CA PRO A 528 18.03 36.94 11.49
C PRO A 528 18.42 38.30 10.89
N SER A 529 17.65 39.33 11.21
CA SER A 529 17.87 40.70 10.73
C SER A 529 19.14 41.29 11.34
N ALA A 530 20.29 40.90 10.80
CA ALA A 530 21.63 41.26 11.28
C ALA A 530 22.03 42.73 10.96
N SER A 531 21.06 43.65 10.95
CA SER A 531 21.22 45.01 10.41
C SER A 531 20.39 46.05 11.19
N SER A 532 20.50 46.08 12.52
CA SER A 532 19.86 47.15 13.33
C SER A 532 20.61 47.59 14.59
N GLU A 533 21.76 46.99 14.95
CA GLU A 533 22.50 47.33 16.17
C GLU A 533 23.88 47.98 15.93
N GLU A 534 24.21 48.34 14.69
CA GLU A 534 25.49 49.00 14.33
C GLU A 534 25.32 50.49 13.96
N THR A 535 24.38 51.21 14.60
CA THR A 535 24.26 52.68 14.44
C THR A 535 23.73 53.38 15.68
N ARG A 536 24.31 53.09 16.86
CA ARG A 536 23.99 53.83 18.10
C ARG A 536 25.18 54.18 19.00
N LEU A 537 26.37 54.22 18.43
CA LEU A 537 27.60 54.68 19.09
C LEU A 537 28.36 55.69 18.20
N THR A 538 27.82 56.91 18.07
CA THR A 538 28.60 58.16 17.94
C THR A 538 27.69 59.39 17.97
N SER A 539 28.26 60.53 18.35
CA SER A 539 27.67 61.88 18.39
C SER A 539 26.37 62.06 19.19
N ASP A 540 26.52 62.51 20.44
CA ASP A 540 25.70 63.63 20.91
C ASP A 540 26.55 64.58 21.76
N VAL A 541 27.13 65.59 21.10
CA VAL A 541 27.83 66.71 21.72
C VAL A 541 27.43 68.00 21.00
N GLY A 542 26.57 68.79 21.66
CA GLY A 542 26.74 70.23 21.71
C GLY A 542 26.13 71.11 20.60
N SER A 543 25.09 71.84 21.03
CA SER A 543 24.78 73.23 20.66
C SER A 543 23.94 73.53 19.41
N PRO A 544 23.22 74.69 19.40
CA PRO A 544 21.90 74.76 18.77
C PRO A 544 21.75 75.90 17.75
N ALA A 545 20.49 76.06 17.30
CA ALA A 545 19.89 77.23 16.66
C ALA A 545 20.21 77.47 15.18
N ARG A 546 19.19 77.21 14.34
CA ARG A 546 18.54 78.32 13.64
C ARG A 546 17.05 78.03 13.37
N LYS A 547 16.18 78.97 13.71
CA LYS A 547 14.81 79.04 13.18
C LYS A 547 14.88 79.72 11.82
N GLU A 548 14.09 79.27 10.86
CA GLU A 548 13.30 80.15 9.99
C GLU A 548 12.16 79.30 9.39
N ALA A 549 10.97 79.88 9.32
CA ALA A 549 9.75 79.23 8.86
C ALA A 549 9.27 79.91 7.58
N VAL A 550 8.69 79.14 6.67
CA VAL A 550 7.76 79.63 5.63
C VAL A 550 6.62 78.63 5.52
N GLU A 551 5.41 79.15 5.43
CA GLU A 551 4.14 78.41 5.51
C GLU A 551 3.62 77.91 4.15
N ASP A 552 2.53 77.14 4.25
CA ASP A 552 1.43 76.93 3.30
C ASP A 552 1.59 76.03 2.05
N ASN A 553 0.99 74.83 2.21
CA ASN A 553 -0.28 74.46 1.56
C ASN A 553 -0.54 74.99 0.14
N ASP A 554 -0.71 74.07 -0.83
CA ASP A 554 -2.06 73.56 -1.08
C ASP A 554 -2.06 72.24 -1.88
N ALA A 555 -3.17 71.51 -1.83
CA ALA A 555 -3.31 70.19 -2.45
C ALA A 555 -3.83 70.26 -3.90
N LEU A 556 -3.44 69.29 -4.74
CA LEU A 556 -4.38 68.60 -5.65
C LEU A 556 -3.78 67.35 -6.33
N GLU A 557 -4.70 66.48 -6.72
CA GLU A 557 -4.61 65.13 -7.26
C GLU A 557 -3.84 64.99 -8.60
N GLY A 558 -3.59 63.74 -9.03
CA GLY A 558 -3.58 63.46 -10.48
C GLY A 558 -2.57 62.45 -11.03
N THR A 559 -2.78 61.16 -10.76
CA THR A 559 -2.52 60.02 -11.67
C THR A 559 -1.54 60.20 -12.85
N GLY A 560 -0.31 59.71 -12.71
CA GLY A 560 0.62 59.54 -13.84
C GLY A 560 0.29 58.29 -14.67
N THR A 561 -0.01 58.47 -15.96
CA THR A 561 -0.17 57.38 -16.94
C THR A 561 1.13 57.12 -17.69
N TYR A 562 1.52 55.85 -17.82
CA TYR A 562 2.60 55.42 -18.72
C TYR A 562 2.05 54.61 -19.89
N THR A 563 2.21 55.15 -21.10
CA THR A 563 1.92 54.47 -22.37
C THR A 563 3.22 54.24 -23.15
N GLN A 564 3.44 53.01 -23.64
CA GLN A 564 4.06 52.70 -24.95
C GLN A 564 3.90 51.19 -25.24
N ARG A 565 3.26 50.83 -26.37
CA ARG A 565 3.88 50.45 -27.66
C ARG A 565 4.81 49.23 -27.57
N SER A 566 4.41 48.07 -28.09
CA SER A 566 4.41 47.68 -29.53
C SER A 566 5.78 47.21 -30.04
N ALA A 567 5.90 45.92 -30.39
CA ALA A 567 6.48 45.47 -31.65
C ALA A 567 6.28 43.95 -31.85
N SER A 568 5.65 43.57 -32.95
CA SER A 568 5.74 42.23 -33.53
C SER A 568 7.00 42.12 -34.39
N VAL A 569 7.77 41.04 -34.27
CA VAL A 569 8.73 40.63 -35.30
C VAL A 569 8.47 39.18 -35.68
N MET A 570 8.06 38.99 -36.93
CA MET A 570 7.74 37.71 -37.55
C MET A 570 8.93 37.30 -38.42
N VAL A 571 9.56 36.16 -38.13
CA VAL A 571 10.62 35.60 -38.97
C VAL A 571 10.21 34.20 -39.42
N LYS A 572 9.92 34.06 -40.72
CA LYS A 572 9.95 32.77 -41.41
C LYS A 572 11.40 32.43 -41.76
N PRO A 573 11.71 31.13 -41.85
CA PRO A 573 12.47 30.62 -42.99
C PRO A 573 11.60 29.70 -43.88
N HIS A 574 12.10 29.42 -45.08
CA HIS A 574 11.44 28.74 -46.20
C HIS A 574 12.48 27.82 -46.87
N GLU A 575 12.01 26.83 -47.65
CA GLU A 575 12.80 25.95 -48.55
C GLU A 575 13.65 24.89 -47.81
N ASP A 576 13.37 23.59 -47.91
CA ASP A 576 13.33 22.65 -49.06
C ASP A 576 14.72 22.09 -49.44
N HIS A 577 14.91 20.76 -49.29
CA HIS A 577 15.32 19.87 -50.40
C HIS A 577 15.48 18.36 -50.04
N THR A 578 14.71 17.52 -50.77
CA THR A 578 15.04 16.20 -51.37
C THR A 578 15.66 15.01 -50.60
N ASP A 579 14.92 13.90 -50.67
CA ASP A 579 15.30 12.53 -51.07
C ASP A 579 16.55 11.80 -50.50
N GLY A 580 16.29 10.62 -49.94
CA GLY A 580 17.28 9.58 -49.67
C GLY A 580 16.63 8.25 -49.26
N ALA A 581 16.54 7.30 -50.21
CA ALA A 581 16.03 5.95 -49.97
C ALA A 581 17.17 4.93 -49.76
N VAL A 582 16.80 3.66 -49.48
CA VAL A 582 17.70 2.46 -49.41
C VAL A 582 18.48 2.42 -48.07
N THR A 583 18.62 1.31 -47.32
CA THR A 583 18.71 -0.12 -47.66
C THR A 583 18.14 -1.04 -46.58
N VAL A 584 17.64 -2.23 -46.96
CA VAL A 584 17.44 -3.37 -46.05
C VAL A 584 18.79 -4.08 -45.82
N GLY A 585 19.17 -4.32 -44.56
CA GLY A 585 20.43 -4.98 -44.21
C GLY A 585 20.25 -6.08 -43.16
N SER A 586 20.11 -7.33 -43.61
CA SER A 586 20.15 -8.49 -42.71
C SER A 586 21.59 -8.82 -42.30
N MET A 587 21.84 -9.16 -41.03
CA MET A 587 22.94 -10.06 -40.71
C MET A 587 22.56 -11.07 -39.62
N ALA A 588 22.39 -12.31 -40.05
CA ALA A 588 22.38 -13.50 -39.20
C ALA A 588 23.79 -14.09 -39.06
N ARG A 589 23.93 -15.09 -38.16
CA ARG A 589 25.11 -15.93 -37.80
C ARG A 589 25.80 -15.53 -36.49
N SER A 590 26.32 -16.45 -35.66
CA SER A 590 26.23 -17.93 -35.68
C SER A 590 26.85 -18.56 -34.41
N HIS A 591 26.16 -19.55 -33.83
CA HIS A 591 26.66 -20.73 -33.08
C HIS A 591 27.93 -20.67 -32.21
N ARG A 592 27.76 -21.07 -30.93
CA ARG A 592 28.15 -22.39 -30.35
C ARG A 592 27.38 -22.54 -29.03
N ALA A 593 26.53 -23.55 -28.76
CA ALA A 593 26.61 -25.00 -28.99
C ALA A 593 27.64 -25.71 -28.12
N ALA A 594 27.17 -26.26 -26.99
CA ALA A 594 27.79 -27.37 -26.27
C ALA A 594 26.72 -28.44 -26.03
N HIS A 595 26.95 -29.66 -26.52
CA HIS A 595 26.06 -30.80 -26.38
C HIS A 595 26.17 -31.43 -24.99
N LEU A 596 25.06 -31.99 -24.49
CA LEU A 596 25.08 -33.32 -23.89
C LEU A 596 23.74 -34.02 -24.16
N SER A 597 23.82 -35.27 -24.62
CA SER A 597 22.71 -36.05 -25.17
C SER A 597 22.65 -37.40 -24.48
N ILE A 598 21.48 -37.82 -24.00
CA ILE A 598 21.10 -39.23 -23.84
C ILE A 598 19.68 -39.41 -24.41
N SER A 599 19.40 -40.61 -24.90
CA SER A 599 18.60 -40.89 -26.11
C SER A 599 17.45 -41.87 -25.90
N HIS A 600 16.38 -41.76 -26.71
CA HIS A 600 15.42 -42.82 -27.14
C HIS A 600 14.69 -43.62 -26.02
N THR A 601 13.51 -44.23 -26.14
CA THR A 601 12.56 -44.60 -27.22
C THR A 601 11.17 -44.76 -26.54
N ALA A 602 10.00 -44.89 -27.17
CA ALA A 602 9.61 -45.03 -28.58
C ALA A 602 8.21 -44.41 -28.84
N SER A 603 7.76 -44.45 -30.10
CA SER A 603 6.45 -44.02 -30.57
C SER A 603 5.56 -45.20 -30.97
N VAL A 604 4.27 -45.17 -30.62
CA VAL A 604 3.20 -45.89 -31.34
C VAL A 604 1.99 -44.97 -31.46
N GLY A 605 1.62 -44.61 -32.68
CA GLY A 605 0.25 -44.18 -33.00
C GLY A 605 -0.32 -45.15 -34.04
N ILE A 606 -1.65 -45.19 -34.23
CA ILE A 606 -2.31 -45.44 -35.54
C ILE A 606 -3.86 -45.45 -35.42
N VAL A 607 -4.47 -44.66 -36.31
CA VAL A 607 -5.78 -44.83 -36.99
C VAL A 607 -7.11 -44.57 -36.26
N THR A 608 -7.79 -43.57 -36.81
CA THR A 608 -9.23 -43.31 -36.76
C THR A 608 -10.06 -44.36 -37.51
N ARG A 609 -11.26 -44.71 -37.01
CA ARG A 609 -12.25 -45.43 -37.85
C ARG A 609 -13.66 -44.91 -37.69
N ARG A 610 -14.15 -44.29 -38.77
CA ARG A 610 -15.53 -43.85 -39.01
C ARG A 610 -16.35 -45.04 -39.52
N LYS A 611 -17.58 -45.23 -39.05
CA LYS A 611 -18.55 -46.12 -39.73
C LYS A 611 -20.00 -45.68 -39.52
N GLN A 612 -20.64 -45.27 -40.60
CA GLN A 612 -22.11 -45.27 -40.74
C GLN A 612 -22.52 -46.56 -41.45
N SER A 613 -23.68 -47.12 -41.10
CA SER A 613 -24.53 -47.89 -42.02
C SER A 613 -25.92 -48.09 -41.41
N ASN A 614 -26.96 -47.81 -42.19
CA ASN A 614 -28.38 -47.88 -41.82
C ASN A 614 -28.84 -49.34 -41.59
N MET A 615 -29.91 -49.52 -40.78
CA MET A 615 -31.04 -50.40 -41.10
C MET A 615 -32.25 -50.17 -40.16
N GLU A 616 -33.34 -49.65 -40.71
CA GLU A 616 -34.73 -49.96 -40.32
C GLU A 616 -35.24 -51.12 -41.21
N PRO A 617 -36.47 -51.69 -41.05
CA PRO A 617 -37.55 -51.37 -40.11
C PRO A 617 -38.15 -52.59 -39.35
N SER A 618 -39.01 -52.34 -38.34
CA SER A 618 -40.44 -52.76 -38.33
C SER A 618 -41.10 -52.69 -36.93
N THR A 619 -42.33 -52.17 -36.92
CA THR A 619 -43.47 -52.37 -35.99
C THR A 619 -43.26 -53.28 -34.77
N ASP A 620 -43.67 -52.88 -33.56
CA ASP A 620 -45.10 -53.03 -33.22
C ASP A 620 -45.66 -52.06 -32.14
N ARG A 621 -46.99 -52.08 -32.02
CA ARG A 621 -47.80 -51.21 -31.13
C ARG A 621 -47.77 -51.68 -29.67
N HIS A 622 -47.78 -50.73 -28.72
CA HIS A 622 -48.84 -50.71 -27.70
C HIS A 622 -49.00 -49.33 -27.07
N SER A 623 -50.26 -48.87 -27.05
CA SER A 623 -50.71 -47.63 -26.43
C SER A 623 -51.18 -47.86 -25.00
N THR A 624 -50.66 -47.10 -24.03
CA THR A 624 -51.27 -46.93 -22.71
C THR A 624 -51.38 -45.45 -22.36
N SER A 625 -52.63 -45.01 -22.22
CA SER A 625 -53.01 -43.64 -21.86
C SER A 625 -52.76 -43.35 -20.38
N ILE A 626 -52.13 -42.22 -20.07
CA ILE A 626 -52.08 -41.65 -18.71
C ILE A 626 -53.11 -40.51 -18.63
N PRO A 627 -54.00 -40.47 -17.62
CA PRO A 627 -55.06 -39.48 -17.53
C PRO A 627 -54.56 -38.12 -17.00
N VAL A 628 -55.21 -37.05 -17.46
CA VAL A 628 -55.03 -35.68 -16.96
C VAL A 628 -55.60 -35.57 -15.54
N GLY A 629 -54.74 -35.21 -14.58
CA GLY A 629 -55.12 -34.93 -13.19
C GLY A 629 -55.32 -33.44 -12.94
N ASN A 630 -56.44 -33.07 -12.33
CA ASN A 630 -56.83 -31.67 -12.09
C ASN A 630 -55.97 -30.96 -11.04
N SER A 631 -55.78 -29.64 -11.23
CA SER A 631 -55.19 -28.73 -10.24
C SER A 631 -56.05 -28.59 -8.98
N PRO A 632 -55.46 -28.54 -7.77
CA PRO A 632 -56.15 -28.06 -6.57
C PRO A 632 -56.27 -26.53 -6.59
N ARG A 633 -57.39 -26.01 -6.11
CA ARG A 633 -57.58 -24.58 -5.83
C ARG A 633 -56.77 -24.16 -4.60
N TYR A 634 -56.35 -22.90 -4.58
CA TYR A 634 -56.07 -22.19 -3.33
C TYR A 634 -57.39 -21.93 -2.61
N ASP A 635 -57.56 -22.52 -1.43
CA ASP A 635 -58.53 -22.03 -0.45
C ASP A 635 -57.89 -20.96 0.45
N ARG A 636 -58.72 -19.98 0.83
CA ARG A 636 -58.30 -18.70 1.40
C ARG A 636 -58.83 -18.63 2.83
N GLU A 637 -58.02 -19.02 3.81
CA GLU A 637 -58.45 -18.99 5.21
C GLU A 637 -58.66 -17.56 5.72
N GLU A 638 -59.73 -17.42 6.51
CA GLU A 638 -60.20 -16.15 7.06
C GLU A 638 -59.47 -15.79 8.36
N SER A 639 -59.16 -14.51 8.55
CA SER A 639 -58.61 -13.99 9.80
C SER A 639 -59.73 -13.37 10.66
N PRO A 640 -59.98 -13.85 11.89
CA PRO A 640 -61.01 -13.28 12.75
C PRO A 640 -60.54 -12.01 13.44
N ARG A 641 -61.39 -10.97 13.41
CA ARG A 641 -61.20 -9.72 14.16
C ARG A 641 -61.44 -9.94 15.67
N GLY A 642 -60.61 -9.35 16.51
CA GLY A 642 -60.85 -9.17 17.95
C GLY A 642 -60.52 -7.73 18.38
N LEU A 643 -61.43 -7.07 19.10
CA LEU A 643 -61.29 -5.68 19.55
C LEU A 643 -60.78 -5.56 21.01
N GLY A 644 -60.11 -4.44 21.29
CA GLY A 644 -59.94 -3.89 22.64
C GLY A 644 -58.78 -4.47 23.45
N THR A 645 -58.14 -3.75 24.37
CA THR A 645 -58.37 -2.39 24.91
C THR A 645 -57.06 -1.72 25.34
N SER A 646 -57.05 -0.39 25.43
CA SER A 646 -55.95 0.41 25.99
C SER A 646 -55.70 0.14 27.47
N LEU A 647 -54.44 0.25 27.92
CA LEU A 647 -54.10 0.97 29.17
C LEU A 647 -52.60 1.33 29.23
N SER A 648 -52.31 2.41 29.95
CA SER A 648 -50.98 3.00 30.16
C SER A 648 -50.20 2.34 31.31
N GLY A 649 -48.88 2.33 31.24
CA GLY A 649 -48.02 2.07 32.40
C GLY A 649 -46.54 1.98 32.03
N GLY A 650 -45.71 2.88 32.57
CA GLY A 650 -44.25 2.80 32.43
C GLY A 650 -43.62 1.87 33.47
N GLY A 651 -42.39 1.42 33.22
CA GLY A 651 -41.65 0.61 34.18
C GLY A 651 -40.35 0.05 33.59
N SER A 652 -39.22 0.63 33.99
CA SER A 652 -37.91 -0.01 33.86
C SER A 652 -37.84 -1.24 34.77
N VAL A 653 -37.20 -2.33 34.32
CA VAL A 653 -36.27 -3.13 35.14
C VAL A 653 -35.49 -4.15 34.30
N VAL A 654 -34.23 -4.35 34.68
CA VAL A 654 -33.27 -5.33 34.14
C VAL A 654 -33.69 -6.77 34.48
N ALA A 655 -33.59 -7.70 33.52
CA ALA A 655 -33.61 -9.13 33.82
C ALA A 655 -32.67 -9.94 32.90
N SER A 656 -31.74 -10.65 33.54
CA SER A 656 -30.80 -11.60 32.93
C SER A 656 -31.48 -12.89 32.45
N TYR A 657 -31.12 -13.38 31.26
CA TYR A 657 -31.48 -14.73 30.81
C TYR A 657 -30.39 -15.76 31.16
N THR A 658 -30.60 -16.50 32.25
CA THR A 658 -29.86 -17.74 32.53
C THR A 658 -30.62 -18.94 31.96
N ARG A 659 -30.11 -19.57 30.88
CA ARG A 659 -30.74 -20.76 30.31
C ARG A 659 -30.10 -22.03 30.87
N LYS A 660 -30.84 -22.71 31.75
CA LYS A 660 -30.51 -24.04 32.30
C LYS A 660 -31.46 -25.07 31.69
N GLY A 661 -30.93 -26.17 31.16
CA GLY A 661 -31.71 -27.28 30.57
C GLY A 661 -30.78 -28.15 29.73
N SER A 662 -30.17 -29.21 30.28
CA SER A 662 -30.75 -30.51 30.69
C SER A 662 -30.66 -31.54 29.56
N ARG A 663 -29.80 -32.54 29.79
CA ARG A 663 -29.57 -33.72 28.91
C ARG A 663 -30.88 -34.46 28.61
N LEU A 664 -30.98 -35.05 27.42
CA LEU A 664 -31.47 -36.42 27.24
C LEU A 664 -31.01 -37.00 25.89
N ALA A 665 -30.88 -38.33 25.86
CA ALA A 665 -30.12 -39.10 24.89
C ALA A 665 -30.69 -39.15 23.47
N LYS A 666 -29.82 -39.20 22.47
CA LYS A 666 -29.55 -40.45 21.75
C LYS A 666 -28.14 -40.50 21.17
#